data_AF-A0A932NW22-F1
#
_entry.id   AF-A0A932NW22-F1
#
_cell.length_a   1.000
_cell.length_b   1.000
_cell.length_c   1.000
_cell.angle_alpha   90.00
_cell.angle_beta   90.00
_cell.angle_gamma   90.00
#
_symmetry.space_group_name_H-M   'P 1'
#
loop_
_entity.id
_entity.type
_entity.pdbx_description
1 polymer ?
#
loop_
_entity_poly.entity_id
_entity_poly.type
_entity_poly.pdbx_seq_one_letter_code
_entity_poly.pdbx_strand_id
1 'polypeptide(L)'
;MRPVHRIVCVIFSLCLPGFVAAQENSDVEVSLDAEAQLEAALPELPDPGITPDSPFFIVEQLIETIGDTLTFNAEAKAKRQGERALERIAEVKAMLAESGVSPRGLSVALQKIEDHASKAASNAKDPSLAKKIDSTLEVQNVLLKKIIDEKKRQLHAENKERKHALHRQLMEKLLTRADDEAQNLENELSETDTQTEAFEILLDEALNSTENALQEQEKVLEQSLDETDRQREEFEHNVRAAMKERKKVLHMHLKELRTALNKKEHALKEQLKEAIELGEDEEIEHLTAEFSASVQTDAALQADVQVADTLVTGGEADVEVFLLQNTETDLAKLMEHERSFLDQVSQGADLVFKVKRKAHELRLDAEEKALNLKGKKLGHEIVKRRQECLDMNVQNLGQCIAERARALQTDLEQVALEEKVVAEEQENLSEESNAEERQFDESLMMRKRALETFQSLKNSPERLLDASQKFSERASEAEQQWQEKRELLKEERRTNEEGIRERMKEGKEAIRTEWKEFLKTDFDPKELKMMQEERRMEQKDLLEGAKEERTEVREEFKEGMGEIKEERKMMKEEMKEERPMMKEEIREERPMMKDKDSEERSEKQRMKEEEMRMFIEKRDQLLKEERKEMDKPTETSYPPENRGEDMPVKQLIPRYPSRDIPDRRPEETRYKDPPPTDRPSDEKSASPSRPTDEKPPPPKRPADEKPPPPRRDEGQSGETNIEGRGEVKGDVQSDNDGPRGGVQFEFEEKWETTGDSY
;
A
#
# COMPACT_ATOMS: atom_id res chain seq x y z
N MET A 1 36.27 -46.43 -48.55
CA MET A 1 37.30 -47.49 -48.56
C MET A 1 38.66 -46.84 -48.32
N ARG A 2 39.30 -47.20 -47.19
CA ARG A 2 40.72 -47.06 -46.73
C ARG A 2 41.55 -45.81 -47.10
N PRO A 3 42.07 -45.06 -46.09
CA PRO A 3 43.12 -44.05 -46.27
C PRO A 3 44.53 -44.66 -46.18
N VAL A 4 45.49 -44.04 -46.89
CA VAL A 4 46.91 -44.41 -46.89
C VAL A 4 47.65 -43.55 -45.87
N HIS A 5 48.16 -44.19 -44.82
CA HIS A 5 49.15 -43.63 -43.89
C HIS A 5 50.47 -43.33 -44.61
N ARG A 6 51.08 -42.17 -44.32
CA ARG A 6 52.53 -41.99 -44.38
C ARG A 6 53.03 -41.42 -43.06
N ILE A 7 53.76 -42.30 -42.37
CA ILE A 7 54.62 -42.07 -41.21
C ILE A 7 55.95 -41.53 -41.75
N VAL A 8 56.46 -40.45 -41.17
CA VAL A 8 57.88 -40.09 -41.25
C VAL A 8 58.37 -39.88 -39.81
N CYS A 9 59.10 -40.87 -39.32
CA CYS A 9 59.98 -40.77 -38.18
C CYS A 9 61.28 -40.07 -38.61
N VAL A 10 61.68 -39.02 -37.90
CA VAL A 10 63.09 -38.63 -37.82
C VAL A 10 63.48 -38.56 -36.35
N ILE A 11 64.30 -39.52 -35.96
CA ILE A 11 65.08 -39.55 -34.73
C ILE A 11 66.28 -38.65 -34.98
N PHE A 12 66.52 -37.65 -34.14
CA PHE A 12 67.87 -37.17 -33.92
C PHE A 12 68.11 -36.86 -32.44
N SER A 13 69.25 -37.39 -32.00
CA SER A 13 69.68 -37.64 -30.65
C SER A 13 70.62 -36.52 -30.18
N LEU A 14 70.46 -36.15 -28.91
CA LEU A 14 71.49 -35.75 -27.93
C LEU A 14 72.63 -34.81 -28.39
N CYS A 15 72.61 -33.58 -27.86
CA CYS A 15 73.80 -32.88 -27.36
C CYS A 15 73.38 -31.81 -26.34
N LEU A 16 73.52 -32.14 -25.04
CA LEU A 16 73.55 -31.17 -23.93
C LEU A 16 74.91 -30.47 -23.89
N PRO A 17 74.94 -29.20 -23.47
CA PRO A 17 75.82 -28.83 -22.37
C PRO A 17 75.04 -28.18 -21.22
N GLY A 18 75.48 -28.50 -20.00
CA GLY A 18 74.81 -28.19 -18.75
C GLY A 18 74.64 -26.69 -18.49
N PHE A 19 73.43 -26.35 -18.05
CA PHE A 19 73.17 -25.14 -17.29
C PHE A 19 73.46 -25.43 -15.81
N VAL A 20 74.46 -24.73 -15.28
CA VAL A 20 74.64 -24.53 -13.85
C VAL A 20 73.57 -23.53 -13.43
N ALA A 21 72.53 -23.97 -12.73
CA ALA A 21 71.59 -23.08 -12.06
C ALA A 21 72.19 -22.65 -10.73
N ALA A 22 72.48 -21.36 -10.59
CA ALA A 22 72.66 -20.72 -9.30
C ALA A 22 71.27 -20.62 -8.63
N GLN A 23 71.12 -21.25 -7.47
CA GLN A 23 69.99 -21.01 -6.58
C GLN A 23 70.18 -19.66 -5.90
N GLU A 24 69.31 -18.70 -6.19
CA GLU A 24 69.05 -17.57 -5.30
C GLU A 24 67.60 -17.08 -5.49
N ASN A 25 66.88 -17.00 -4.38
CA ASN A 25 65.56 -16.41 -4.12
C ASN A 25 64.31 -17.23 -4.50
N SER A 26 63.69 -17.81 -3.48
CA SER A 26 62.51 -18.70 -3.52
C SER A 26 61.23 -18.04 -2.97
N ASP A 27 61.14 -16.70 -3.00
CA ASP A 27 60.00 -15.96 -2.43
C ASP A 27 59.06 -15.33 -3.49
N VAL A 28 59.12 -15.77 -4.76
CA VAL A 28 58.31 -15.19 -5.87
C VAL A 28 57.36 -16.21 -6.55
N GLU A 29 57.35 -17.49 -6.17
CA GLU A 29 56.51 -18.49 -6.86
C GLU A 29 55.01 -18.45 -6.47
N VAL A 30 54.61 -17.70 -5.44
CA VAL A 30 53.20 -17.66 -4.98
C VAL A 30 52.33 -16.71 -5.82
N SER A 31 52.90 -15.81 -6.63
CA SER A 31 52.12 -14.83 -7.42
C SER A 31 51.72 -15.31 -8.82
N LEU A 32 52.45 -16.26 -9.42
CA LEU A 32 52.20 -16.70 -10.80
C LEU A 32 50.91 -17.53 -10.96
N ASP A 33 50.56 -18.35 -9.96
CA ASP A 33 49.34 -19.17 -10.00
C ASP A 33 48.07 -18.34 -9.82
N ALA A 34 48.14 -17.24 -9.07
CA ALA A 34 47.02 -16.31 -8.88
C ALA A 34 46.76 -15.49 -10.15
N GLU A 35 47.80 -15.02 -10.84
CA GLU A 35 47.67 -14.33 -12.13
C GLU A 35 47.14 -15.25 -13.24
N ALA A 36 47.57 -16.52 -13.26
CA ALA A 36 47.09 -17.50 -14.24
C ALA A 36 45.61 -17.91 -13.99
N GLN A 37 45.18 -18.00 -12.73
CA GLN A 37 43.77 -18.24 -12.40
C GLN A 37 42.89 -17.02 -12.69
N LEU A 38 43.41 -15.81 -12.49
CA LEU A 38 42.72 -14.59 -12.88
C LEU A 38 42.61 -14.48 -14.41
N GLU A 39 43.64 -14.88 -15.17
CA GLU A 39 43.57 -14.96 -16.63
C GLU A 39 42.54 -15.95 -17.15
N ALA A 40 42.41 -17.10 -16.50
CA ALA A 40 41.41 -18.09 -16.86
C ALA A 40 39.97 -17.66 -16.51
N ALA A 41 39.81 -16.71 -15.58
CA ALA A 41 38.52 -16.19 -15.13
C ALA A 41 38.05 -14.93 -15.87
N LEU A 42 38.95 -14.26 -16.61
CA LEU A 42 38.61 -13.08 -17.38
C LEU A 42 37.87 -13.48 -18.67
N PRO A 43 36.79 -12.76 -19.04
CA PRO A 43 36.07 -13.06 -20.27
C PRO A 43 36.98 -12.90 -21.49
N GLU A 44 36.89 -13.82 -22.44
CA GLU A 44 37.56 -13.68 -23.73
C GLU A 44 37.09 -12.37 -24.39
N LEU A 45 38.06 -11.50 -24.72
CA LEU A 45 37.76 -10.25 -25.41
C LEU A 45 37.21 -10.56 -26.81
N PRO A 46 36.19 -9.81 -27.26
CA PRO A 46 35.69 -9.93 -28.62
C PRO A 46 36.77 -9.51 -29.65
N ASP A 47 36.51 -9.80 -30.93
CA ASP A 47 37.35 -9.33 -32.04
C ASP A 47 37.40 -7.79 -32.02
N PRO A 48 38.59 -7.15 -32.07
CA PRO A 48 38.75 -5.68 -31.98
C PRO A 48 38.15 -4.85 -33.13
N GLY A 49 37.24 -5.38 -33.96
CA GLY A 49 36.54 -4.59 -34.98
C GLY A 49 37.47 -3.73 -35.86
N ILE A 50 37.05 -2.50 -36.15
CA ILE A 50 37.83 -1.51 -36.89
C ILE A 50 38.45 -0.50 -35.91
N THR A 51 39.78 -0.44 -35.83
CA THR A 51 40.46 0.50 -34.93
C THR A 51 40.27 1.97 -35.37
N PRO A 52 40.33 2.95 -34.43
CA PRO A 52 40.20 4.37 -34.73
C PRO A 52 41.22 4.95 -35.73
N ASP A 53 42.37 4.30 -35.90
CA ASP A 53 43.39 4.72 -36.88
C ASP A 53 43.04 4.29 -38.32
N SER A 54 42.07 3.38 -38.49
CA SER A 54 41.59 2.95 -39.80
C SER A 54 40.65 4.01 -40.42
N PRO A 55 40.79 4.32 -41.73
CA PRO A 55 39.87 5.23 -42.40
C PRO A 55 38.43 4.70 -42.48
N PHE A 56 38.22 3.41 -42.23
CA PHE A 56 36.90 2.77 -42.23
C PHE A 56 36.17 2.88 -40.88
N PHE A 57 36.80 3.43 -39.85
CA PHE A 57 36.21 3.61 -38.51
C PHE A 57 34.90 4.44 -38.55
N ILE A 58 34.83 5.42 -39.45
CA ILE A 58 33.61 6.24 -39.65
C ILE A 58 32.42 5.37 -40.08
N VAL A 59 32.67 4.32 -40.88
CA VAL A 59 31.62 3.40 -41.33
C VAL A 59 31.11 2.56 -40.17
N GLU A 60 32.02 2.09 -39.31
CA GLU A 60 31.65 1.36 -38.08
C GLU A 60 30.76 2.23 -37.18
N GLN A 61 31.16 3.47 -36.90
CA GLN A 61 30.36 4.40 -36.09
C GLN A 61 28.95 4.63 -36.65
N LEU A 62 28.80 4.70 -37.98
CA LEU A 62 27.50 4.82 -38.63
C LEU A 62 26.65 3.57 -38.42
N ILE A 63 27.24 2.38 -38.59
CA ILE A 63 26.56 1.10 -38.36
C ILE A 63 26.15 0.97 -36.90
N GLU A 64 27.01 1.38 -35.96
CA GLU A 64 26.71 1.38 -34.54
C GLU A 64 25.52 2.27 -34.18
N THR A 65 25.52 3.49 -34.70
CA THR A 65 24.45 4.46 -34.48
C THR A 65 23.11 3.94 -35.03
N ILE A 66 23.13 3.31 -36.21
CA ILE A 66 21.95 2.65 -36.78
C ILE A 66 21.52 1.48 -35.89
N GLY A 67 22.46 0.67 -35.41
CA GLY A 67 22.19 -0.41 -34.48
C GLY A 67 21.52 0.05 -33.19
N ASP A 68 21.97 1.17 -32.61
CA ASP A 68 21.41 1.73 -31.37
C ASP A 68 20.02 2.29 -31.56
N THR A 69 19.80 2.97 -32.69
CA THR A 69 18.48 3.54 -33.02
C THR A 69 17.45 2.45 -33.29
N LEU A 70 17.85 1.31 -33.86
CA LEU A 70 16.97 0.16 -34.10
C LEU A 70 16.78 -0.75 -32.87
N THR A 71 17.60 -0.61 -31.83
CA THR A 71 17.45 -1.39 -30.60
C THR A 71 16.47 -0.66 -29.67
N PHE A 72 15.19 -1.02 -29.71
CA PHE A 72 14.16 -0.28 -28.95
C PHE A 72 14.12 -0.61 -27.46
N ASN A 73 14.51 -1.84 -27.07
CA ASN A 73 14.49 -2.27 -25.67
C ASN A 73 15.68 -1.66 -24.89
N ALA A 74 15.40 -1.02 -23.75
CA ALA A 74 16.41 -0.44 -22.85
C ALA A 74 17.41 -1.49 -22.37
N GLU A 75 16.95 -2.71 -22.04
CA GLU A 75 17.83 -3.82 -21.64
C GLU A 75 18.78 -4.22 -22.76
N ALA A 76 18.23 -4.44 -23.96
CA ALA A 76 19.04 -4.79 -25.12
C ALA A 76 20.01 -3.66 -25.49
N LYS A 77 19.61 -2.40 -25.34
CA LYS A 77 20.49 -1.24 -25.51
C LYS A 77 21.63 -1.26 -24.50
N ALA A 78 21.31 -1.38 -23.22
CA ALA A 78 22.30 -1.35 -22.15
C ALA A 78 23.33 -2.47 -22.31
N LYS A 79 22.86 -3.69 -22.60
CA LYS A 79 23.73 -4.84 -22.90
C LYS A 79 24.61 -4.59 -24.13
N ARG A 80 24.03 -4.09 -25.22
CA ARG A 80 24.76 -3.78 -26.46
C ARG A 80 25.84 -2.72 -26.24
N GLN A 81 25.58 -1.71 -25.42
CA GLN A 81 26.58 -0.71 -25.07
C GLN A 81 27.70 -1.32 -24.21
N GLY A 82 27.37 -2.21 -23.28
CA GLY A 82 28.36 -2.98 -22.51
C GLY A 82 29.24 -3.86 -23.41
N GLU A 83 28.65 -4.56 -24.40
CA GLU A 83 29.39 -5.37 -25.38
C GLU A 83 30.34 -4.50 -26.23
N ARG A 84 29.92 -3.30 -26.64
CA ARG A 84 30.80 -2.38 -27.36
C ARG A 84 31.92 -1.82 -26.51
N ALA A 85 31.69 -1.54 -25.22
CA ALA A 85 32.78 -1.13 -24.34
C ALA A 85 33.87 -2.23 -24.26
N LEU A 86 33.49 -3.51 -24.27
CA LEU A 86 34.44 -4.63 -24.37
C LEU A 86 35.15 -4.68 -25.74
N GLU A 87 34.44 -4.40 -26.83
CA GLU A 87 35.02 -4.27 -28.18
C GLU A 87 36.07 -3.15 -28.24
N ARG A 88 35.77 -1.99 -27.64
CA ARG A 88 36.74 -0.87 -27.55
C ARG A 88 37.95 -1.20 -26.68
N ILE A 89 37.81 -2.02 -25.63
CA ILE A 89 38.96 -2.54 -24.87
C ILE A 89 39.81 -3.49 -25.74
N ALA A 90 39.17 -4.32 -26.56
CA ALA A 90 39.88 -5.17 -27.52
C ALA A 90 40.64 -4.32 -28.56
N GLU A 91 40.06 -3.23 -29.05
CA GLU A 91 40.74 -2.26 -29.92
C GLU A 91 41.96 -1.65 -29.26
N VAL A 92 41.84 -1.18 -28.02
CA VAL A 92 42.98 -0.67 -27.25
C VAL A 92 44.09 -1.72 -27.20
N LYS A 93 43.76 -2.98 -26.90
CA LYS A 93 44.73 -4.08 -26.89
C LYS A 93 45.39 -4.28 -28.25
N ALA A 94 44.63 -4.27 -29.33
CA ALA A 94 45.14 -4.43 -30.70
C ALA A 94 46.05 -3.26 -31.10
N MET A 95 45.64 -2.03 -30.81
CA MET A 95 46.44 -0.83 -31.07
C MET A 95 47.76 -0.86 -30.30
N LEU A 96 47.73 -1.24 -29.01
CA LEU A 96 48.94 -1.37 -28.20
C LEU A 96 49.84 -2.51 -28.66
N ALA A 97 49.33 -3.53 -29.36
CA ALA A 97 50.14 -4.59 -29.95
C ALA A 97 50.89 -4.13 -31.23
N GLU A 98 50.40 -3.10 -31.93
CA GLU A 98 51.03 -2.58 -33.13
C GLU A 98 52.25 -1.68 -32.81
N SER A 99 53.30 -1.77 -33.62
CA SER A 99 54.47 -0.91 -33.50
C SER A 99 54.15 0.49 -34.02
N GLY A 100 54.06 1.48 -33.12
CA GLY A 100 53.80 2.88 -33.46
C GLY A 100 52.38 3.33 -33.16
N VAL A 101 51.95 3.17 -31.91
CA VAL A 101 50.63 3.60 -31.41
C VAL A 101 50.41 5.08 -31.69
N SER A 102 49.35 5.40 -32.44
CA SER A 102 48.85 6.76 -32.59
C SER A 102 48.27 7.23 -31.26
N PRO A 103 48.86 8.26 -30.59
CA PRO A 103 48.32 8.76 -29.33
C PRO A 103 46.88 9.24 -29.47
N ARG A 104 46.56 9.79 -30.65
CA ARG A 104 45.22 10.25 -31.00
C ARG A 104 44.25 9.08 -31.12
N GLY A 105 44.61 8.02 -31.85
CA GLY A 105 43.75 6.86 -31.99
C GLY A 105 43.45 6.19 -30.64
N LEU A 106 44.46 6.07 -29.78
CA LEU A 106 44.30 5.50 -28.44
C LEU A 106 43.39 6.35 -27.56
N SER A 107 43.54 7.68 -27.57
CA SER A 107 42.66 8.59 -26.83
C SER A 107 41.19 8.47 -27.27
N VAL A 108 40.94 8.27 -28.57
CA VAL A 108 39.58 8.08 -29.11
C VAL A 108 39.00 6.74 -28.67
N ALA A 109 39.78 5.67 -28.67
CA ALA A 109 39.32 4.36 -28.19
C ALA A 109 38.94 4.42 -26.70
N LEU A 110 39.78 5.03 -25.87
CA LEU A 110 39.53 5.18 -24.43
C LEU A 110 38.29 6.04 -24.14
N GLN A 111 38.14 7.17 -24.83
CA GLN A 111 36.93 7.98 -24.75
C GLN A 111 35.67 7.21 -25.17
N LYS A 112 35.78 6.31 -26.15
CA LYS A 112 34.65 5.48 -26.59
C LYS A 112 34.26 4.42 -25.57
N ILE A 113 35.21 3.85 -24.83
CA ILE A 113 34.92 2.96 -23.69
C ILE A 113 34.05 3.72 -22.68
N GLU A 114 34.46 4.93 -22.31
CA GLU A 114 33.70 5.80 -21.39
C GLU A 114 32.29 6.11 -21.93
N ASP A 115 32.17 6.54 -23.20
CA ASP A 115 30.90 6.85 -23.85
C ASP A 115 29.92 5.65 -23.80
N HIS A 116 30.42 4.46 -24.11
CA HIS A 116 29.61 3.24 -24.15
C HIS A 116 29.25 2.74 -22.76
N ALA A 117 30.18 2.79 -21.81
CA ALA A 117 29.90 2.48 -20.42
C ALA A 117 28.84 3.43 -19.82
N SER A 118 28.91 4.74 -20.13
CA SER A 118 27.93 5.74 -19.68
C SER A 118 26.53 5.46 -20.24
N LYS A 119 26.47 5.10 -21.52
CA LYS A 119 25.23 4.71 -22.17
C LYS A 119 24.71 3.37 -21.65
N ALA A 120 25.57 2.43 -21.29
CA ALA A 120 25.15 1.18 -20.67
C ALA A 120 24.49 1.47 -19.32
N ALA A 121 25.15 2.25 -18.47
CA ALA A 121 24.66 2.64 -17.15
C ALA A 121 23.30 3.39 -17.24
N SER A 122 23.22 4.42 -18.08
CA SER A 122 21.98 5.21 -18.22
C SER A 122 20.79 4.45 -18.82
N ASN A 123 21.03 3.38 -19.59
CA ASN A 123 19.95 2.53 -20.12
C ASN A 123 19.55 1.41 -19.14
N ALA A 124 20.32 1.17 -18.08
CA ALA A 124 20.10 0.12 -17.10
C ALA A 124 19.04 0.51 -16.05
N LYS A 125 17.83 0.87 -16.47
CA LYS A 125 16.74 1.27 -15.55
C LYS A 125 16.23 0.14 -14.65
N ASP A 126 16.41 -1.11 -15.08
CA ASP A 126 15.97 -2.27 -14.32
C ASP A 126 17.04 -2.63 -13.27
N PRO A 127 16.69 -2.80 -11.99
CA PRO A 127 17.66 -3.09 -10.94
C PRO A 127 18.43 -4.40 -11.13
N SER A 128 17.81 -5.42 -11.71
CA SER A 128 18.47 -6.69 -12.02
C SER A 128 19.53 -6.52 -13.13
N LEU A 129 19.25 -5.65 -14.08
CA LEU A 129 20.13 -5.33 -15.20
C LEU A 129 21.25 -4.37 -14.77
N ALA A 130 20.93 -3.36 -13.96
CA ALA A 130 21.89 -2.45 -13.36
C ALA A 130 23.00 -3.23 -12.65
N LYS A 131 22.65 -4.20 -11.80
CA LYS A 131 23.63 -5.09 -11.14
C LYS A 131 24.49 -5.90 -12.11
N LYS A 132 23.91 -6.41 -13.20
CA LYS A 132 24.67 -7.14 -14.23
C LYS A 132 25.64 -6.21 -14.96
N ILE A 133 25.21 -5.00 -15.29
CA ILE A 133 26.03 -4.01 -15.98
C ILE A 133 27.14 -3.51 -15.05
N ASP A 134 26.82 -3.24 -13.79
CA ASP A 134 27.79 -2.86 -12.76
C ASP A 134 28.95 -3.86 -12.66
N SER A 135 28.63 -5.15 -12.49
CA SER A 135 29.65 -6.21 -12.51
C SER A 135 30.42 -6.30 -13.84
N THR A 136 29.80 -5.93 -14.96
CA THR A 136 30.46 -5.91 -16.26
C THR A 136 31.43 -4.74 -16.37
N LEU A 137 31.07 -3.56 -15.86
CA LEU A 137 31.92 -2.36 -15.83
C LEU A 137 33.15 -2.57 -14.94
N GLU A 138 32.97 -3.24 -13.80
CA GLU A 138 34.08 -3.61 -12.92
C GLU A 138 35.08 -4.52 -13.65
N VAL A 139 34.59 -5.56 -14.33
CA VAL A 139 35.42 -6.47 -15.13
C VAL A 139 36.12 -5.72 -16.27
N GLN A 140 35.44 -4.79 -16.94
CA GLN A 140 36.02 -3.94 -17.99
C GLN A 140 37.17 -3.08 -17.47
N ASN A 141 37.00 -2.45 -16.30
CA ASN A 141 38.03 -1.61 -15.70
C ASN A 141 39.29 -2.44 -15.36
N VAL A 142 39.11 -3.60 -14.74
CA VAL A 142 40.21 -4.52 -14.41
C VAL A 142 40.94 -4.99 -15.67
N LEU A 143 40.20 -5.35 -16.73
CA LEU A 143 40.77 -5.76 -18.02
C LEU A 143 41.61 -4.65 -18.65
N LEU A 144 41.05 -3.44 -18.75
CA LEU A 144 41.71 -2.30 -19.37
C LEU A 144 43.01 -1.95 -18.63
N LYS A 145 42.95 -1.88 -17.30
CA LYS A 145 44.11 -1.62 -16.45
C LYS A 145 45.23 -2.63 -16.68
N LYS A 146 44.86 -3.92 -16.72
CA LYS A 146 45.82 -5.00 -16.99
C LYS A 146 46.50 -4.87 -18.36
N ILE A 147 45.73 -4.58 -19.42
CA ILE A 147 46.26 -4.41 -20.78
C ILE A 147 47.27 -3.25 -20.84
N ILE A 148 46.93 -2.13 -20.21
CA ILE A 148 47.79 -0.95 -20.18
C ILE A 148 49.07 -1.23 -19.38
N ASP A 149 48.96 -1.87 -18.21
CA ASP A 149 50.12 -2.24 -17.39
C ASP A 149 51.04 -3.25 -18.09
N GLU A 150 50.49 -4.23 -18.79
CA GLU A 150 51.26 -5.16 -19.62
C GLU A 150 52.04 -4.40 -20.70
N LYS A 151 51.40 -3.46 -21.39
CA LYS A 151 52.08 -2.68 -22.42
C LYS A 151 53.18 -1.79 -21.86
N LYS A 152 52.98 -1.16 -20.68
CA LYS A 152 54.04 -0.40 -20.00
C LYS A 152 55.25 -1.28 -19.71
N ARG A 153 55.03 -2.50 -19.19
CA ARG A 153 56.12 -3.47 -18.95
C ARG A 153 56.85 -3.83 -20.23
N GLN A 154 56.14 -4.06 -21.34
CA GLN A 154 56.74 -4.33 -22.64
C GLN A 154 57.57 -3.14 -23.14
N LEU A 155 57.04 -1.92 -23.07
CA LEU A 155 57.75 -0.70 -23.48
C LEU A 155 59.01 -0.46 -22.66
N HIS A 156 58.97 -0.67 -21.34
CA HIS A 156 60.16 -0.60 -20.51
C HIS A 156 61.21 -1.64 -20.91
N ALA A 157 60.79 -2.86 -21.23
CA ALA A 157 61.69 -3.93 -21.68
C ALA A 157 62.34 -3.58 -23.03
N GLU A 158 61.54 -3.14 -24.01
CA GLU A 158 62.00 -2.70 -25.33
C GLU A 158 62.94 -1.49 -25.24
N ASN A 159 62.57 -0.47 -24.43
CA ASN A 159 63.42 0.69 -24.20
C ASN A 159 64.74 0.28 -23.53
N LYS A 160 64.71 -0.60 -22.53
CA LYS A 160 65.92 -1.13 -21.89
C LYS A 160 66.83 -1.85 -22.89
N GLU A 161 66.27 -2.69 -23.76
CA GLU A 161 67.03 -3.36 -24.82
C GLU A 161 67.61 -2.38 -25.84
N ARG A 162 66.81 -1.41 -26.29
CA ARG A 162 67.24 -0.37 -27.22
C ARG A 162 68.37 0.49 -26.64
N LYS A 163 68.26 0.90 -25.37
CA LYS A 163 69.34 1.58 -24.65
C LYS A 163 70.60 0.74 -24.58
N HIS A 164 70.50 -0.55 -24.25
CA HIS A 164 71.65 -1.43 -24.24
C HIS A 164 72.28 -1.60 -25.64
N ALA A 165 71.49 -1.57 -26.71
CA ALA A 165 72.00 -1.57 -28.08
C ALA A 165 72.71 -0.25 -28.43
N LEU A 166 72.07 0.89 -28.18
CA LEU A 166 72.63 2.23 -28.41
C LEU A 166 73.91 2.45 -27.59
N HIS A 167 73.92 2.03 -26.32
CA HIS A 167 75.10 2.14 -25.46
C HIS A 167 76.26 1.27 -25.96
N ARG A 168 75.98 0.07 -26.49
CA ARG A 168 77.01 -0.76 -27.15
C ARG A 168 77.58 -0.06 -28.39
N GLN A 169 76.73 0.52 -29.22
CA GLN A 169 77.17 1.29 -30.40
C GLN A 169 77.97 2.53 -30.00
N LEU A 170 77.54 3.25 -28.96
CA LEU A 170 78.24 4.42 -28.43
C LEU A 170 79.65 4.05 -27.98
N MET A 171 79.81 2.95 -27.23
CA MET A 171 81.11 2.47 -26.79
C MET A 171 82.01 2.08 -27.96
N GLU A 172 81.47 1.44 -29.00
CA GLU A 172 82.20 1.13 -30.22
C GLU A 172 82.70 2.41 -30.94
N LYS A 173 81.83 3.42 -31.08
CA LYS A 173 82.18 4.69 -31.73
C LYS A 173 83.23 5.49 -30.95
N LEU A 174 83.12 5.51 -29.62
CA LEU A 174 84.12 6.12 -28.74
C LEU A 174 85.50 5.46 -28.88
N LEU A 175 85.56 4.14 -29.02
CA LEU A 175 86.82 3.43 -29.27
C LEU A 175 87.44 3.77 -30.63
N THR A 176 86.62 4.06 -31.64
CA THR A 176 87.08 4.48 -32.98
C THR A 176 87.41 5.98 -33.10
N ARG A 177 87.23 6.78 -32.04
CA ARG A 177 87.38 8.26 -32.03
C ARG A 177 86.48 8.99 -33.06
N ALA A 178 85.27 8.48 -33.27
CA ALA A 178 84.26 9.14 -34.08
C ALA A 178 83.36 10.02 -33.20
N ASP A 179 83.91 11.12 -32.67
CA ASP A 179 83.26 11.93 -31.62
C ASP A 179 81.90 12.52 -32.05
N ASP A 180 81.76 12.95 -33.31
CA ASP A 180 80.50 13.48 -33.84
C ASP A 180 79.39 12.41 -33.90
N GLU A 181 79.73 11.16 -34.20
CA GLU A 181 78.77 10.04 -34.23
C GLU A 181 78.38 9.61 -32.82
N ALA A 182 79.31 9.68 -31.87
CA ALA A 182 79.04 9.40 -30.46
C ALA A 182 78.05 10.41 -29.87
N GLN A 183 78.21 11.70 -30.19
CA GLN A 183 77.28 12.74 -29.72
C GLN A 183 75.86 12.56 -30.29
N ASN A 184 75.73 12.13 -31.55
CA ASN A 184 74.43 11.81 -32.14
C ASN A 184 73.74 10.63 -31.44
N LEU A 185 74.49 9.58 -31.09
CA LEU A 185 73.96 8.42 -30.35
C LEU A 185 73.56 8.77 -28.91
N GLU A 186 74.29 9.67 -28.25
CA GLU A 186 73.93 10.19 -26.92
C GLU A 186 72.63 10.98 -26.96
N ASN A 187 72.45 11.84 -27.98
CA ASN A 187 71.20 12.53 -28.22
C ASN A 187 70.04 11.54 -28.47
N GLU A 188 70.24 10.51 -29.32
CA GLU A 188 69.22 9.48 -29.57
C GLU A 188 68.87 8.68 -28.30
N LEU A 189 69.85 8.40 -27.43
CA LEU A 189 69.62 7.74 -26.15
C LEU A 189 68.73 8.59 -25.24
N SER A 190 69.01 9.90 -25.14
CA SER A 190 68.19 10.84 -24.36
C SER A 190 66.80 11.04 -24.97
N GLU A 191 66.69 11.07 -26.29
CA GLU A 191 65.41 11.21 -26.99
C GLU A 191 64.52 9.98 -26.76
N THR A 192 65.09 8.77 -26.85
CA THR A 192 64.36 7.52 -26.59
C THR A 192 63.78 7.48 -25.16
N ASP A 193 64.52 8.03 -24.19
CA ASP A 193 64.04 8.15 -22.82
C ASP A 193 62.85 9.09 -22.68
N THR A 194 62.99 10.30 -23.21
CA THR A 194 61.90 11.28 -23.17
C THR A 194 60.64 10.80 -23.91
N GLN A 195 60.81 10.04 -25.00
CA GLN A 195 59.69 9.45 -25.74
C GLN A 195 58.98 8.36 -24.93
N THR A 196 59.72 7.52 -24.20
CA THR A 196 59.14 6.44 -23.39
C THR A 196 58.39 7.01 -22.19
N GLU A 197 59.00 7.97 -21.47
CA GLU A 197 58.34 8.67 -20.36
C GLU A 197 57.09 9.43 -20.81
N ALA A 198 57.15 10.13 -21.96
CA ALA A 198 55.99 10.83 -22.50
C ALA A 198 54.84 9.86 -22.85
N PHE A 199 55.15 8.67 -23.37
CA PHE A 199 54.14 7.66 -23.67
C PHE A 199 53.51 7.06 -22.40
N GLU A 200 54.31 6.81 -21.37
CA GLU A 200 53.81 6.33 -20.07
C GLU A 200 52.86 7.34 -19.41
N ILE A 201 53.23 8.62 -19.42
CA ILE A 201 52.36 9.71 -18.92
C ILE A 201 51.02 9.73 -19.66
N LEU A 202 51.04 9.57 -20.99
CA LEU A 202 49.82 9.51 -21.80
C LEU A 202 48.95 8.29 -21.44
N LEU A 203 49.56 7.12 -21.21
CA LEU A 203 48.83 5.93 -20.77
C LEU A 203 48.21 6.11 -19.37
N ASP A 204 48.96 6.71 -18.44
CA ASP A 204 48.48 6.98 -17.08
C ASP A 204 47.35 7.99 -17.05
N GLU A 205 47.49 9.11 -17.77
CA GLU A 205 46.45 10.14 -17.84
C GLU A 205 45.15 9.57 -18.42
N ALA A 206 45.27 8.78 -19.50
CA ALA A 206 44.11 8.22 -20.17
C ALA A 206 43.45 7.08 -19.35
N LEU A 207 44.25 6.26 -18.65
CA LEU A 207 43.73 5.25 -17.72
C LEU A 207 43.00 5.91 -16.56
N ASN A 208 43.61 6.90 -15.91
CA ASN A 208 42.99 7.60 -14.78
C ASN A 208 41.71 8.32 -15.20
N SER A 209 41.67 8.92 -16.40
CA SER A 209 40.45 9.54 -16.93
C SER A 209 39.34 8.51 -17.10
N THR A 210 39.65 7.33 -17.65
CA THR A 210 38.68 6.27 -17.88
C THR A 210 38.21 5.64 -16.58
N GLU A 211 39.12 5.41 -15.62
CA GLU A 211 38.80 4.86 -14.29
C GLU A 211 37.87 5.79 -13.51
N ASN A 212 38.14 7.10 -13.50
CA ASN A 212 37.27 8.08 -12.86
C ASN A 212 35.88 8.11 -13.50
N ALA A 213 35.80 8.00 -14.83
CA ALA A 213 34.53 8.00 -15.54
C ALA A 213 33.70 6.74 -15.29
N LEU A 214 34.34 5.57 -15.23
CA LEU A 214 33.68 4.31 -14.88
C LEU A 214 33.17 4.35 -13.43
N GLN A 215 33.97 4.86 -12.49
CA GLN A 215 33.55 5.03 -11.09
C GLN A 215 32.35 5.97 -10.93
N GLU A 216 32.30 7.08 -11.67
CA GLU A 216 31.15 7.99 -11.62
C GLU A 216 29.89 7.30 -12.18
N GLN A 217 30.03 6.42 -13.17
CA GLN A 217 28.89 5.67 -13.72
C GLN A 217 28.39 4.58 -12.78
N GLU A 218 29.28 3.84 -12.12
CA GLU A 218 28.96 2.90 -11.03
C GLU A 218 28.17 3.61 -9.94
N LYS A 219 28.60 4.80 -9.52
CA LYS A 219 27.88 5.62 -8.53
C LYS A 219 26.50 6.07 -9.00
N VAL A 220 26.33 6.39 -10.29
CA VAL A 220 25.01 6.71 -10.86
C VAL A 220 24.09 5.49 -10.85
N LEU A 221 24.62 4.30 -11.15
CA LEU A 221 23.88 3.04 -11.07
C LEU A 221 23.44 2.75 -9.63
N GLU A 222 24.36 2.86 -8.67
CA GLU A 222 24.09 2.66 -7.25
C GLU A 222 22.97 3.59 -6.75
N GLN A 223 23.02 4.89 -7.11
CA GLN A 223 21.96 5.84 -6.77
C GLN A 223 20.60 5.49 -7.38
N SER A 224 20.59 4.97 -8.61
CA SER A 224 19.35 4.56 -9.28
C SER A 224 18.73 3.30 -8.65
N LEU A 225 19.58 2.39 -8.18
CA LEU A 225 19.16 1.19 -7.44
C LEU A 225 18.54 1.59 -6.09
N ASP A 226 19.23 2.44 -5.34
CA ASP A 226 18.75 2.95 -4.05
C ASP A 226 17.40 3.67 -4.17
N GLU A 227 17.22 4.49 -5.21
CA GLU A 227 15.95 5.19 -5.45
C GLU A 227 14.81 4.23 -5.79
N THR A 228 15.09 3.18 -6.57
CA THR A 228 14.11 2.15 -6.92
C THR A 228 13.70 1.36 -5.67
N ASP A 229 14.65 1.01 -4.81
CA ASP A 229 14.38 0.31 -3.55
C ASP A 229 13.56 1.19 -2.59
N ARG A 230 13.86 2.50 -2.49
CA ARG A 230 13.03 3.45 -1.71
C ARG A 230 11.59 3.52 -2.22
N GLN A 231 11.39 3.62 -3.54
CA GLN A 231 10.04 3.67 -4.12
C GLN A 231 9.25 2.37 -3.85
N ARG A 232 9.93 1.22 -3.87
CA ARG A 232 9.33 -0.05 -3.49
C ARG A 232 8.91 -0.08 -2.02
N GLU A 233 9.79 0.35 -1.11
CA GLU A 233 9.48 0.43 0.32
C GLU A 233 8.30 1.36 0.61
N GLU A 234 8.25 2.53 -0.04
CA GLU A 234 7.12 3.48 0.07
C GLU A 234 5.81 2.86 -0.43
N PHE A 235 5.85 2.16 -1.57
CA PHE A 235 4.68 1.46 -2.10
C PHE A 235 4.18 0.37 -1.14
N GLU A 236 5.07 -0.49 -0.64
CA GLU A 236 4.72 -1.53 0.34
C GLU A 236 4.12 -0.93 1.62
N HIS A 237 4.70 0.17 2.11
CA HIS A 237 4.17 0.88 3.27
C HIS A 237 2.77 1.43 3.01
N ASN A 238 2.53 2.04 1.85
CA ASN A 238 1.22 2.58 1.48
C ASN A 238 0.15 1.49 1.35
N VAL A 239 0.49 0.35 0.76
CA VAL A 239 -0.42 -0.83 0.68
C VAL A 239 -0.75 -1.34 2.08
N ARG A 240 0.24 -1.49 2.98
CA ARG A 240 0.00 -1.93 4.37
C ARG A 240 -0.87 -0.93 5.13
N ALA A 241 -0.63 0.37 4.98
CA ALA A 241 -1.42 1.41 5.60
C ALA A 241 -2.89 1.37 5.14
N ALA A 242 -3.12 1.24 3.83
CA ALA A 242 -4.47 1.15 3.26
C ALA A 242 -5.24 -0.11 3.71
N MET A 243 -4.58 -1.27 3.75
CA MET A 243 -5.15 -2.52 4.28
C MET A 243 -5.57 -2.37 5.75
N LYS A 244 -4.67 -1.79 6.57
CA LYS A 244 -4.93 -1.57 8.00
C LYS A 244 -6.11 -0.63 8.23
N GLU A 245 -6.27 0.41 7.42
CA GLU A 245 -7.41 1.33 7.55
C GLU A 245 -8.72 0.65 7.17
N ARG A 246 -8.76 -0.11 6.07
CA ARG A 246 -9.95 -0.89 5.67
C ARG A 246 -10.35 -1.91 6.73
N LYS A 247 -9.38 -2.58 7.35
CA LYS A 247 -9.62 -3.51 8.47
C LYS A 247 -10.31 -2.82 9.65
N LYS A 248 -9.91 -1.58 9.99
CA LYS A 248 -10.57 -0.80 11.04
C LYS A 248 -12.01 -0.44 10.67
N VAL A 249 -12.25 -0.01 9.42
CA VAL A 249 -13.61 0.34 8.93
C VAL A 249 -14.53 -0.87 9.00
N LEU A 250 -14.07 -2.04 8.53
CA LEU A 250 -14.82 -3.28 8.62
C LEU A 250 -15.13 -3.65 10.08
N HIS A 251 -14.14 -3.56 10.97
CA HIS A 251 -14.33 -3.83 12.39
C HIS A 251 -15.33 -2.87 13.05
N MET A 252 -15.34 -1.59 12.67
CA MET A 252 -16.33 -0.63 13.14
C MET A 252 -17.75 -0.99 12.69
N HIS A 253 -17.95 -1.32 11.41
CA HIS A 253 -19.27 -1.72 10.90
C HIS A 253 -19.79 -2.99 11.56
N LEU A 254 -18.94 -3.98 11.78
CA LEU A 254 -19.30 -5.21 12.49
C LEU A 254 -19.69 -4.93 13.95
N LYS A 255 -19.00 -4.00 14.61
CA LYS A 255 -19.35 -3.55 15.97
C LYS A 255 -20.70 -2.85 16.00
N GLU A 256 -20.99 -1.98 15.03
CA GLU A 256 -22.27 -1.29 14.90
C GLU A 256 -23.42 -2.29 14.70
N LEU A 257 -23.26 -3.23 13.76
CA LEU A 257 -24.21 -4.33 13.51
C LEU A 257 -24.52 -5.12 14.80
N ARG A 258 -23.49 -5.46 15.57
CA ARG A 258 -23.65 -6.16 16.84
C ARG A 258 -24.41 -5.35 17.88
N THR A 259 -24.18 -4.05 17.96
CA THR A 259 -24.93 -3.18 18.87
C THR A 259 -26.40 -3.04 18.45
N ALA A 260 -26.70 -3.06 17.15
CA ALA A 260 -28.07 -3.04 16.63
C ALA A 260 -28.80 -4.35 16.94
N LEU A 261 -28.17 -5.51 16.71
CA LEU A 261 -28.72 -6.83 17.06
C LEU A 261 -29.02 -6.95 18.56
N ASN A 262 -28.09 -6.54 19.43
CA ASN A 262 -28.31 -6.56 20.88
C ASN A 262 -29.48 -5.66 21.32
N LYS A 263 -29.65 -4.49 20.69
CA LYS A 263 -30.80 -3.62 20.94
C LYS A 263 -32.11 -4.30 20.52
N LYS A 264 -32.13 -4.97 19.36
CA LYS A 264 -33.30 -5.73 18.90
C LYS A 264 -33.66 -6.86 19.86
N GLU A 265 -32.68 -7.66 20.29
CA GLU A 265 -32.91 -8.72 21.25
C GLU A 265 -33.49 -8.21 22.57
N HIS A 266 -33.04 -7.05 23.04
CA HIS A 266 -33.59 -6.43 24.25
C HIS A 266 -35.04 -5.96 24.03
N ALA A 267 -35.35 -5.35 22.88
CA ALA A 267 -36.70 -4.92 22.56
C ALA A 267 -37.68 -6.11 22.47
N LEU A 268 -37.29 -7.19 21.79
CA LEU A 268 -38.08 -8.42 21.69
C LEU A 268 -38.31 -9.08 23.06
N LYS A 269 -37.31 -9.06 23.96
CA LYS A 269 -37.46 -9.56 25.33
C LYS A 269 -38.50 -8.77 26.13
N GLU A 270 -38.50 -7.45 26.02
CA GLU A 270 -39.49 -6.61 26.72
C GLU A 270 -40.89 -6.80 26.12
N GLN A 271 -41.02 -6.88 24.79
CA GLN A 271 -42.30 -7.18 24.12
C GLN A 271 -42.85 -8.55 24.54
N LEU A 272 -42.01 -9.58 24.55
CA LEU A 272 -42.41 -10.93 24.96
C LEU A 272 -42.88 -10.95 26.43
N LYS A 273 -42.22 -10.18 27.30
CA LYS A 273 -42.63 -10.05 28.70
C LYS A 273 -44.00 -9.36 28.83
N GLU A 274 -44.25 -8.31 28.05
CA GLU A 274 -45.54 -7.62 28.03
C GLU A 274 -46.67 -8.52 27.49
N ALA A 275 -46.44 -9.27 26.41
CA ALA A 275 -47.41 -10.23 25.86
C ALA A 275 -47.74 -11.36 26.86
N ILE A 276 -46.76 -11.85 27.62
CA ILE A 276 -46.97 -12.82 28.71
C ILE A 276 -47.85 -12.24 29.83
N GLU A 277 -47.65 -10.97 30.19
CA GLU A 277 -48.48 -10.29 31.20
C GLU A 277 -49.93 -10.08 30.73
N LEU A 278 -50.15 -9.91 29.43
CA LEU A 278 -51.47 -9.75 28.81
C LEU A 278 -52.19 -11.08 28.53
N GLY A 279 -51.47 -12.21 28.47
CA GLY A 279 -52.04 -13.53 28.21
C GLY A 279 -52.42 -13.76 26.74
N GLU A 280 -51.68 -13.13 25.81
CA GLU A 280 -51.92 -13.23 24.36
C GLU A 280 -51.11 -14.38 23.76
N ASP A 281 -51.61 -15.62 23.91
CA ASP A 281 -50.89 -16.85 23.54
C ASP A 281 -50.33 -16.87 22.10
N GLU A 282 -51.06 -16.30 21.12
CA GLU A 282 -50.61 -16.21 19.71
C GLU A 282 -49.42 -15.26 19.54
N GLU A 283 -49.41 -14.15 20.26
CA GLU A 283 -48.36 -13.14 20.20
C GLU A 283 -47.10 -13.61 20.92
N ILE A 284 -47.27 -14.37 22.01
CA ILE A 284 -46.18 -15.05 22.72
C ILE A 284 -45.46 -16.04 21.78
N GLU A 285 -46.19 -16.84 21.01
CA GLU A 285 -45.59 -17.82 20.08
C GLU A 285 -44.82 -17.12 18.96
N HIS A 286 -45.40 -16.06 18.38
CA HIS A 286 -44.77 -15.24 17.35
C HIS A 286 -43.48 -14.55 17.86
N LEU A 287 -43.55 -13.82 18.99
CA LEU A 287 -42.39 -13.12 19.57
C LEU A 287 -41.28 -14.08 19.99
N THR A 288 -41.63 -15.29 20.46
CA THR A 288 -40.65 -16.33 20.79
C THR A 288 -39.93 -16.84 19.54
N ALA A 289 -40.66 -17.06 18.44
CA ALA A 289 -40.07 -17.46 17.16
C ALA A 289 -39.13 -16.37 16.64
N GLU A 290 -39.55 -15.10 16.68
CA GLU A 290 -38.75 -13.97 16.21
C GLU A 290 -37.50 -13.76 17.08
N PHE A 291 -37.63 -13.88 18.40
CA PHE A 291 -36.49 -13.85 19.32
C PHE A 291 -35.49 -14.97 19.02
N SER A 292 -35.97 -16.20 18.77
CA SER A 292 -35.10 -17.32 18.43
C SER A 292 -34.36 -17.13 17.10
N ALA A 293 -35.01 -16.51 16.10
CA ALA A 293 -34.40 -16.16 14.83
C ALA A 293 -33.31 -15.08 14.99
N SER A 294 -33.55 -14.07 15.85
CA SER A 294 -32.56 -13.03 16.17
C SER A 294 -31.28 -13.62 16.79
N VAL A 295 -31.43 -14.55 17.73
CA VAL A 295 -30.29 -15.22 18.38
C VAL A 295 -29.49 -16.06 17.38
N GLN A 296 -30.18 -16.74 16.45
CA GLN A 296 -29.51 -17.48 15.37
C GLN A 296 -28.76 -16.57 14.41
N THR A 297 -29.30 -15.38 14.09
CA THR A 297 -28.60 -14.40 13.26
C THR A 297 -27.36 -13.81 13.95
N ASP A 298 -27.37 -13.57 15.27
CA ASP A 298 -26.16 -13.11 15.99
C ASP A 298 -25.07 -14.19 15.97
N ALA A 299 -25.45 -15.46 16.14
CA ALA A 299 -24.52 -16.59 16.04
C ALA A 299 -23.93 -16.74 14.63
N ALA A 300 -24.74 -16.60 13.57
CA ALA A 300 -24.27 -16.62 12.19
C ALA A 300 -23.34 -15.43 11.90
N LEU A 301 -23.74 -14.21 12.30
CA LEU A 301 -22.92 -13.01 12.15
C LEU A 301 -21.57 -13.16 12.87
N GLN A 302 -21.56 -13.78 14.05
CA GLN A 302 -20.33 -14.03 14.79
C GLN A 302 -19.41 -15.02 14.07
N ALA A 303 -19.96 -16.03 13.40
CA ALA A 303 -19.19 -16.95 12.56
C ALA A 303 -18.63 -16.21 11.33
N ASP A 304 -19.45 -15.41 10.64
CA ASP A 304 -19.03 -14.64 9.46
C ASP A 304 -17.96 -13.59 9.81
N VAL A 305 -18.05 -12.96 10.98
CA VAL A 305 -17.02 -12.06 11.52
C VAL A 305 -15.69 -12.80 11.70
N GLN A 306 -15.72 -14.02 12.25
CA GLN A 306 -14.51 -14.82 12.44
C GLN A 306 -13.92 -15.25 11.09
N VAL A 307 -14.76 -15.61 10.12
CA VAL A 307 -14.34 -15.93 8.75
C VAL A 307 -13.73 -14.70 8.07
N ALA A 308 -14.35 -13.53 8.19
CA ALA A 308 -13.81 -12.29 7.65
C ALA A 308 -12.47 -11.90 8.30
N ASP A 309 -12.35 -12.02 9.62
CA ASP A 309 -11.11 -11.69 10.34
C ASP A 309 -9.98 -12.68 9.99
N THR A 310 -10.31 -13.96 9.79
CA THR A 310 -9.35 -14.99 9.32
C THR A 310 -8.98 -14.82 7.84
N LEU A 311 -9.90 -14.40 6.97
CA LEU A 311 -9.60 -14.06 5.57
C LEU A 311 -8.72 -12.82 5.46
N VAL A 312 -8.97 -11.79 6.27
CA VAL A 312 -8.16 -10.57 6.28
C VAL A 312 -6.77 -10.85 6.85
N THR A 313 -6.67 -11.57 7.97
CA THR A 313 -5.36 -11.90 8.57
C THR A 313 -4.60 -12.96 7.80
N GLY A 314 -5.28 -13.93 7.20
CA GLY A 314 -4.71 -14.93 6.29
C GLY A 314 -4.21 -14.29 5.00
N GLY A 315 -5.01 -13.41 4.40
CA GLY A 315 -4.61 -12.62 3.23
C GLY A 315 -3.44 -11.66 3.51
N GLU A 316 -3.36 -11.05 4.69
CA GLU A 316 -2.20 -10.26 5.13
C GLU A 316 -0.93 -11.14 5.15
N ALA A 317 -1.01 -12.34 5.71
CA ALA A 317 0.11 -13.29 5.76
C ALA A 317 0.51 -13.80 4.37
N ASP A 318 -0.45 -14.12 3.50
CA ASP A 318 -0.18 -14.61 2.15
C ASP A 318 0.41 -13.53 1.24
N VAL A 319 -0.04 -12.28 1.36
CA VAL A 319 0.57 -11.13 0.65
C VAL A 319 1.99 -10.87 1.14
N GLU A 320 2.23 -10.96 2.46
CA GLU A 320 3.57 -10.76 3.04
C GLU A 320 4.53 -11.88 2.64
N VAL A 321 4.09 -13.14 2.66
CA VAL A 321 4.86 -14.30 2.14
C VAL A 321 5.13 -14.15 0.65
N PHE A 322 4.17 -13.68 -0.14
CA PHE A 322 4.33 -13.48 -1.58
C PHE A 322 5.34 -12.35 -1.91
N LEU A 323 5.27 -11.22 -1.19
CA LEU A 323 6.21 -10.09 -1.36
C LEU A 323 7.64 -10.44 -0.94
N LEU A 324 7.80 -11.33 0.05
CA LEU A 324 9.10 -11.75 0.57
C LEU A 324 9.74 -12.89 -0.23
N GLN A 325 8.96 -13.78 -0.87
CA GLN A 325 9.50 -14.96 -1.54
C GLN A 325 9.76 -14.79 -3.05
N ASN A 326 9.19 -13.78 -3.71
CA ASN A 326 9.27 -13.64 -5.16
C ASN A 326 9.89 -12.30 -5.59
N THR A 327 11.22 -12.25 -5.69
CA THR A 327 11.94 -11.10 -6.27
C THR A 327 11.85 -11.02 -7.80
N GLU A 328 11.40 -12.09 -8.48
CA GLU A 328 11.33 -12.13 -9.95
C GLU A 328 10.10 -12.86 -10.53
N THR A 329 9.24 -13.54 -9.74
CA THR A 329 8.16 -14.34 -10.33
C THR A 329 6.79 -13.65 -10.34
N ASP A 330 6.36 -13.40 -11.59
CA ASP A 330 5.01 -13.18 -12.08
C ASP A 330 4.15 -12.18 -11.32
N LEU A 331 4.28 -10.90 -11.72
CA LEU A 331 3.19 -9.92 -11.66
C LEU A 331 1.83 -10.56 -12.02
N ALA A 332 1.80 -11.54 -12.92
CA ALA A 332 0.60 -12.32 -13.25
C ALA A 332 -0.03 -13.02 -12.03
N LYS A 333 0.77 -13.65 -11.17
CA LYS A 333 0.32 -14.33 -9.95
C LYS A 333 -0.12 -13.34 -8.89
N LEU A 334 0.58 -12.21 -8.74
CA LEU A 334 0.14 -11.13 -7.85
C LEU A 334 -1.23 -10.58 -8.27
N MET A 335 -1.42 -10.38 -9.58
CA MET A 335 -2.67 -9.91 -10.15
C MET A 335 -3.79 -10.94 -10.02
N GLU A 336 -3.49 -12.23 -10.17
CA GLU A 336 -4.45 -13.33 -9.94
C GLU A 336 -4.85 -13.42 -8.47
N HIS A 337 -3.88 -13.27 -7.55
CA HIS A 337 -4.13 -13.19 -6.12
C HIS A 337 -4.99 -11.97 -5.76
N GLU A 338 -4.68 -10.79 -6.29
CA GLU A 338 -5.49 -9.59 -6.06
C GLU A 338 -6.90 -9.75 -6.63
N ARG A 339 -7.07 -10.39 -7.79
CA ARG A 339 -8.39 -10.69 -8.36
C ARG A 339 -9.19 -11.63 -7.45
N SER A 340 -8.56 -12.71 -6.97
CA SER A 340 -9.15 -13.66 -6.02
C SER A 340 -9.54 -12.95 -4.71
N PHE A 341 -8.67 -12.08 -4.20
CA PHE A 341 -8.95 -11.29 -3.00
C PHE A 341 -10.15 -10.34 -3.22
N LEU A 342 -10.22 -9.65 -4.36
CA LEU A 342 -11.36 -8.78 -4.67
C LEU A 342 -12.67 -9.56 -4.82
N ASP A 343 -12.62 -10.77 -5.39
CA ASP A 343 -13.79 -11.63 -5.46
C ASP A 343 -14.26 -12.06 -4.06
N GLN A 344 -13.34 -12.46 -3.18
CA GLN A 344 -13.66 -12.76 -1.77
C GLN A 344 -14.23 -11.54 -1.03
N VAL A 345 -13.64 -10.36 -1.22
CA VAL A 345 -14.14 -9.11 -0.64
C VAL A 345 -15.54 -8.79 -1.16
N SER A 346 -15.82 -9.01 -2.45
CA SER A 346 -17.16 -8.81 -3.02
C SER A 346 -18.19 -9.74 -2.39
N GLN A 347 -17.87 -11.03 -2.26
CA GLN A 347 -18.76 -12.03 -1.64
C GLN A 347 -19.02 -11.71 -0.17
N GLY A 348 -17.98 -11.28 0.57
CA GLY A 348 -18.10 -10.87 1.96
C GLY A 348 -18.97 -9.63 2.12
N ALA A 349 -18.82 -8.64 1.26
CA ALA A 349 -19.62 -7.42 1.29
C ALA A 349 -21.10 -7.67 0.95
N ASP A 350 -21.40 -8.47 -0.07
CA ASP A 350 -22.77 -8.89 -0.40
C ASP A 350 -23.47 -9.51 0.83
N LEU A 351 -22.74 -10.35 1.57
CA LEU A 351 -23.23 -10.97 2.78
C LEU A 351 -23.52 -9.91 3.85
N VAL A 352 -22.60 -8.97 4.07
CA VAL A 352 -22.76 -7.86 5.02
C VAL A 352 -23.95 -6.97 4.66
N PHE A 353 -24.13 -6.60 3.39
CA PHE A 353 -25.25 -5.79 2.94
C PHE A 353 -26.59 -6.53 3.09
N LYS A 354 -26.65 -7.81 2.74
CA LYS A 354 -27.85 -8.65 2.97
C LYS A 354 -28.22 -8.73 4.44
N VAL A 355 -27.24 -8.94 5.32
CA VAL A 355 -27.49 -9.01 6.76
C VAL A 355 -27.88 -7.64 7.32
N LYS A 356 -27.23 -6.55 6.90
CA LYS A 356 -27.59 -5.18 7.29
C LYS A 356 -29.03 -4.84 6.89
N ARG A 357 -29.42 -5.14 5.65
CA ARG A 357 -30.79 -4.93 5.15
C ARG A 357 -31.80 -5.71 5.99
N LYS A 358 -31.56 -7.01 6.18
CA LYS A 358 -32.44 -7.87 6.98
C LYS A 358 -32.54 -7.42 8.44
N ALA A 359 -31.44 -6.98 9.04
CA ALA A 359 -31.44 -6.47 10.41
C ALA A 359 -32.26 -5.18 10.54
N HIS A 360 -32.22 -4.29 9.53
CA HIS A 360 -33.01 -3.07 9.49
C HIS A 360 -34.50 -3.33 9.27
N GLU A 361 -34.87 -4.19 8.30
CA GLU A 361 -36.26 -4.62 8.07
C GLU A 361 -36.86 -5.19 9.35
N LEU A 362 -36.12 -6.07 10.01
CA LEU A 362 -36.51 -6.67 11.28
C LEU A 362 -36.65 -5.64 12.41
N ARG A 363 -35.83 -4.58 12.46
CA ARG A 363 -35.98 -3.51 13.46
C ARG A 363 -37.28 -2.74 13.26
N LEU A 364 -37.58 -2.36 12.02
CA LEU A 364 -38.78 -1.59 11.69
C LEU A 364 -40.06 -2.39 11.93
N ASP A 365 -40.08 -3.67 11.55
CA ASP A 365 -41.20 -4.58 11.85
C ASP A 365 -41.45 -4.70 13.36
N ALA A 366 -40.38 -4.78 14.17
CA ALA A 366 -40.50 -4.78 15.62
C ALA A 366 -41.01 -3.44 16.20
N GLU A 367 -40.60 -2.31 15.63
CA GLU A 367 -41.09 -0.97 16.00
C GLU A 367 -42.56 -0.78 15.62
N GLU A 368 -42.97 -1.20 14.42
CA GLU A 368 -44.36 -1.18 13.95
C GLU A 368 -45.26 -2.01 14.87
N LYS A 369 -44.87 -3.24 15.20
CA LYS A 369 -45.60 -4.09 16.15
C LYS A 369 -45.71 -3.46 17.54
N ALA A 370 -44.63 -2.85 18.04
CA ALA A 370 -44.64 -2.15 19.33
C ALA A 370 -45.66 -0.99 19.35
N LEU A 371 -45.70 -0.22 18.27
CA LEU A 371 -46.62 0.91 18.12
C LEU A 371 -48.06 0.44 18.01
N ASN A 372 -48.33 -0.62 17.25
CA ASN A 372 -49.65 -1.21 17.12
C ASN A 372 -50.19 -1.70 18.48
N LEU A 373 -49.35 -2.42 19.26
CA LEU A 373 -49.67 -2.83 20.64
C LEU A 373 -49.97 -1.64 21.55
N LYS A 374 -49.12 -0.61 21.52
CA LYS A 374 -49.31 0.63 22.28
C LYS A 374 -50.61 1.33 21.90
N GLY A 375 -50.95 1.36 20.61
CA GLY A 375 -52.20 1.88 20.07
C GLY A 375 -53.42 1.11 20.59
N LYS A 376 -53.39 -0.22 20.54
CA LYS A 376 -54.45 -1.09 21.10
C LYS A 376 -54.65 -0.86 22.59
N LYS A 377 -53.55 -0.78 23.37
CA LYS A 377 -53.58 -0.55 24.82
C LYS A 377 -54.20 0.80 25.17
N LEU A 378 -53.77 1.87 24.49
CA LEU A 378 -54.35 3.21 24.65
C LEU A 378 -55.82 3.23 24.25
N GLY A 379 -56.19 2.58 23.15
CA GLY A 379 -57.57 2.42 22.72
C GLY A 379 -58.44 1.75 23.78
N HIS A 380 -57.97 0.65 24.37
CA HIS A 380 -58.68 -0.04 25.45
C HIS A 380 -58.80 0.83 26.70
N GLU A 381 -57.74 1.56 27.07
CA GLU A 381 -57.76 2.45 28.23
C GLU A 381 -58.71 3.63 28.04
N ILE A 382 -58.80 4.21 26.84
CA ILE A 382 -59.79 5.24 26.49
C ILE A 382 -61.21 4.71 26.68
N VAL A 383 -61.51 3.51 26.18
CA VAL A 383 -62.82 2.86 26.33
C VAL A 383 -63.13 2.63 27.81
N LYS A 384 -62.16 2.14 28.58
CA LYS A 384 -62.31 1.93 30.03
C LYS A 384 -62.60 3.25 30.77
N ARG A 385 -61.86 4.32 30.50
CA ARG A 385 -62.09 5.65 31.10
C ARG A 385 -63.46 6.22 30.75
N ARG A 386 -63.93 6.00 29.51
CA ARG A 386 -65.28 6.39 29.09
C ARG A 386 -66.34 5.63 29.89
N GLN A 387 -66.15 4.33 30.09
CA GLN A 387 -67.06 3.51 30.89
C GLN A 387 -67.08 3.97 32.36
N GLU A 388 -65.93 4.24 32.97
CA GLU A 388 -65.84 4.79 34.33
C GLU A 388 -66.64 6.09 34.49
N CYS A 389 -66.60 6.99 33.49
CA CYS A 389 -67.39 8.22 33.50
C CYS A 389 -68.90 7.95 33.34
N LEU A 390 -69.29 6.97 32.52
CA LEU A 390 -70.70 6.56 32.37
C LEU A 390 -71.25 6.01 33.69
N ASP A 391 -70.45 5.25 34.42
CA ASP A 391 -70.86 4.62 35.69
C ASP A 391 -70.94 5.65 36.84
N MET A 392 -70.23 6.77 36.76
CA MET A 392 -70.13 7.77 37.85
C MET A 392 -71.34 8.70 38.02
N ASN A 393 -72.41 8.59 37.22
CA ASN A 393 -73.61 9.44 37.28
C ASN A 393 -73.31 10.94 37.45
N VAL A 394 -72.31 11.42 36.70
CA VAL A 394 -71.81 12.80 36.76
C VAL A 394 -72.79 13.73 36.06
N GLN A 395 -73.10 14.89 36.65
CA GLN A 395 -74.01 15.87 36.05
C GLN A 395 -73.54 16.37 34.67
N ASN A 396 -72.24 16.27 34.38
CA ASN A 396 -71.66 16.63 33.09
C ASN A 396 -70.76 15.51 32.55
N LEU A 397 -71.40 14.47 32.01
CA LEU A 397 -70.73 13.30 31.43
C LEU A 397 -69.73 13.69 30.32
N GLY A 398 -70.09 14.67 29.48
CA GLY A 398 -69.23 15.15 28.40
C GLY A 398 -67.91 15.72 28.93
N GLN A 399 -67.96 16.52 30.00
CA GLN A 399 -66.77 17.07 30.64
C GLN A 399 -65.91 15.98 31.30
N CYS A 400 -66.52 14.99 31.97
CA CYS A 400 -65.77 13.86 32.55
C CYS A 400 -64.99 13.07 31.48
N ILE A 401 -65.67 12.73 30.37
CA ILE A 401 -65.04 12.00 29.26
C ILE A 401 -63.94 12.86 28.63
N ALA A 402 -64.21 14.14 28.37
CA ALA A 402 -63.24 15.04 27.77
C ALA A 402 -62.00 15.24 28.65
N GLU A 403 -62.14 15.31 29.98
CA GLU A 403 -60.98 15.46 30.88
C GLU A 403 -60.17 14.16 31.01
N ARG A 404 -60.84 13.00 31.15
CA ARG A 404 -60.16 11.72 31.38
C ARG A 404 -59.62 11.06 30.11
N ALA A 405 -60.26 11.24 28.96
CA ALA A 405 -59.83 10.59 27.71
C ALA A 405 -58.86 11.46 26.89
N ARG A 406 -58.81 12.78 27.09
CA ARG A 406 -58.01 13.69 26.25
C ARG A 406 -56.50 13.42 26.30
N ALA A 407 -55.96 13.08 27.46
CA ALA A 407 -54.53 12.72 27.57
C ALA A 407 -54.21 11.47 26.74
N LEU A 408 -54.98 10.39 26.94
CA LEU A 408 -54.80 9.12 26.23
C LEU A 408 -55.06 9.25 24.72
N GLN A 409 -55.99 10.12 24.31
CA GLN A 409 -56.26 10.36 22.90
C GLN A 409 -55.12 11.13 22.21
N THR A 410 -54.48 12.05 22.92
CA THR A 410 -53.26 12.71 22.43
C THR A 410 -52.12 11.70 22.28
N ASP A 411 -52.00 10.75 23.20
CA ASP A 411 -51.00 9.69 23.12
C ASP A 411 -51.30 8.74 21.94
N LEU A 412 -52.57 8.42 21.68
CA LEU A 412 -52.99 7.57 20.55
C LEU A 412 -52.70 8.25 19.20
N GLU A 413 -52.97 9.54 19.08
CA GLU A 413 -52.61 10.33 17.89
C GLU A 413 -51.08 10.37 17.69
N GLN A 414 -50.31 10.45 18.77
CA GLN A 414 -48.86 10.37 18.70
C GLN A 414 -48.38 9.00 18.23
N VAL A 415 -49.00 7.90 18.65
CA VAL A 415 -48.68 6.55 18.15
C VAL A 415 -48.96 6.45 16.65
N ALA A 416 -50.11 6.94 16.18
CA ALA A 416 -50.43 6.91 14.74
C ALA A 416 -49.45 7.76 13.89
N LEU A 417 -48.88 8.82 14.47
CA LEU A 417 -47.81 9.60 13.85
C LEU A 417 -46.49 8.83 13.84
N GLU A 418 -46.13 8.18 14.94
CA GLU A 418 -44.94 7.31 15.05
C GLU A 418 -45.03 6.15 14.01
N GLU A 419 -46.21 5.55 13.81
CA GLU A 419 -46.42 4.50 12.79
C GLU A 419 -46.14 5.00 11.37
N LYS A 420 -46.60 6.21 11.01
CA LYS A 420 -46.32 6.81 9.71
C LYS A 420 -44.84 7.07 9.49
N VAL A 421 -44.12 7.47 10.55
CA VAL A 421 -42.67 7.70 10.48
C VAL A 421 -41.93 6.40 10.25
N VAL A 422 -42.30 5.31 10.93
CA VAL A 422 -41.70 3.98 10.74
C VAL A 422 -41.94 3.49 9.31
N ALA A 423 -43.15 3.68 8.75
CA ALA A 423 -43.46 3.31 7.38
C ALA A 423 -42.62 4.08 6.34
N GLU A 424 -42.46 5.40 6.52
CA GLU A 424 -41.61 6.24 5.66
C GLU A 424 -40.12 5.86 5.80
N GLU A 425 -39.67 5.51 7.00
CA GLU A 425 -38.31 5.02 7.24
C GLU A 425 -38.05 3.67 6.54
N GLN A 426 -39.07 2.81 6.44
CA GLN A 426 -39.00 1.53 5.74
C GLN A 426 -38.81 1.68 4.22
N GLU A 427 -39.52 2.62 3.59
CA GLU A 427 -39.32 2.92 2.17
C GLU A 427 -37.91 3.47 1.92
N ASN A 428 -37.47 4.45 2.73
CA ASN A 428 -36.16 5.10 2.61
C ASN A 428 -34.99 4.13 2.82
N LEU A 429 -35.12 3.15 3.73
CA LEU A 429 -34.08 2.16 3.99
C LEU A 429 -33.79 1.26 2.79
N SER A 430 -34.83 0.94 2.01
CA SER A 430 -34.66 0.16 0.79
C SER A 430 -33.83 0.92 -0.23
N GLU A 431 -34.06 2.22 -0.38
CA GLU A 431 -33.33 3.07 -1.32
C GLU A 431 -31.87 3.30 -0.87
N GLU A 432 -31.66 3.58 0.41
CA GLU A 432 -30.32 3.82 0.95
C GLU A 432 -29.44 2.57 0.92
N SER A 433 -29.98 1.41 1.32
CA SER A 433 -29.25 0.13 1.23
C SER A 433 -28.87 -0.20 -0.20
N ASN A 434 -29.78 0.02 -1.15
CA ASN A 434 -29.51 -0.20 -2.57
C ASN A 434 -28.48 0.80 -3.12
N ALA A 435 -28.45 2.04 -2.62
CA ALA A 435 -27.48 3.03 -3.02
C ALA A 435 -26.07 2.70 -2.51
N GLU A 436 -25.93 2.26 -1.25
CA GLU A 436 -24.66 1.81 -0.68
C GLU A 436 -24.11 0.57 -1.41
N GLU A 437 -24.96 -0.43 -1.70
CA GLU A 437 -24.59 -1.65 -2.43
C GLU A 437 -24.10 -1.32 -3.84
N ARG A 438 -24.85 -0.51 -4.61
CA ARG A 438 -24.44 -0.08 -5.96
C ARG A 438 -23.10 0.66 -5.96
N GLN A 439 -22.85 1.49 -4.95
CA GLN A 439 -21.58 2.23 -4.85
C GLN A 439 -20.40 1.32 -4.52
N PHE A 440 -20.61 0.36 -3.63
CA PHE A 440 -19.60 -0.64 -3.33
C PHE A 440 -19.26 -1.47 -4.58
N ASP A 441 -20.27 -1.92 -5.31
CA ASP A 441 -20.11 -2.64 -6.58
C ASP A 441 -19.37 -1.81 -7.63
N GLU A 442 -19.69 -0.52 -7.75
CA GLU A 442 -19.02 0.39 -8.69
C GLU A 442 -17.53 0.58 -8.34
N SER A 443 -17.21 0.73 -7.06
CA SER A 443 -15.81 0.79 -6.57
C SER A 443 -15.05 -0.49 -6.88
N LEU A 444 -15.68 -1.64 -6.64
CA LEU A 444 -15.08 -2.96 -6.88
C LEU A 444 -14.88 -3.22 -8.38
N MET A 445 -15.85 -2.82 -9.20
CA MET A 445 -15.76 -2.88 -10.67
C MET A 445 -14.68 -1.95 -11.22
N MET A 446 -14.52 -0.74 -10.67
CA MET A 446 -13.44 0.17 -11.06
C MET A 446 -12.07 -0.44 -10.77
N ARG A 447 -11.90 -1.13 -9.64
CA ARG A 447 -10.65 -1.82 -9.31
C ARG A 447 -10.42 -3.06 -10.17
N LYS A 448 -11.45 -3.85 -10.46
CA LYS A 448 -11.38 -4.97 -11.43
C LYS A 448 -10.96 -4.48 -12.83
N ARG A 449 -11.57 -3.39 -13.32
CA ARG A 449 -11.18 -2.75 -14.58
C ARG A 449 -9.74 -2.26 -14.54
N ALA A 450 -9.29 -1.66 -13.45
CA ALA A 450 -7.90 -1.23 -13.31
C ALA A 450 -6.94 -2.43 -13.40
N LEU A 451 -7.25 -3.54 -12.73
CA LEU A 451 -6.47 -4.77 -12.85
C LEU A 451 -6.43 -5.30 -14.29
N GLU A 452 -7.55 -5.28 -14.99
CA GLU A 452 -7.60 -5.66 -16.42
C GLU A 452 -6.78 -4.70 -17.29
N THR A 453 -6.82 -3.41 -16.97
CA THR A 453 -6.01 -2.39 -17.66
C THR A 453 -4.52 -2.67 -17.43
N PHE A 454 -4.12 -2.96 -16.20
CA PHE A 454 -2.75 -3.34 -15.85
C PHE A 454 -2.31 -4.63 -16.55
N GLN A 455 -3.17 -5.64 -16.64
CA GLN A 455 -2.88 -6.85 -17.42
C GLN A 455 -2.67 -6.54 -18.91
N SER A 456 -3.44 -5.62 -19.48
CA SER A 456 -3.27 -5.19 -20.87
C SER A 456 -1.99 -4.36 -21.11
N LEU A 457 -1.48 -3.71 -20.06
CA LEU A 457 -0.31 -2.83 -20.09
C LEU A 457 1.03 -3.56 -19.82
N LYS A 458 1.01 -4.90 -19.72
CA LYS A 458 2.15 -5.79 -19.38
C LYS A 458 3.47 -5.53 -20.11
N ASN A 459 3.47 -4.76 -21.20
CA ASN A 459 4.66 -4.48 -22.02
C ASN A 459 5.27 -3.08 -21.79
N SER A 460 4.80 -2.27 -20.83
CA SER A 460 5.31 -0.91 -20.62
C SER A 460 5.29 -0.48 -19.14
N PRO A 461 6.42 -0.60 -18.41
CA PRO A 461 6.53 -0.19 -17.01
C PRO A 461 6.14 1.27 -16.76
N GLU A 462 6.51 2.18 -17.66
CA GLU A 462 6.15 3.61 -17.58
C GLU A 462 4.64 3.85 -17.66
N ARG A 463 3.91 3.02 -18.44
CA ARG A 463 2.44 3.09 -18.52
C ARG A 463 1.77 2.44 -17.31
N LEU A 464 2.40 1.44 -16.70
CA LEU A 464 1.95 0.84 -15.44
C LEU A 464 2.02 1.87 -14.31
N LEU A 465 3.10 2.63 -14.19
CA LEU A 465 3.23 3.67 -13.16
C LEU A 465 2.20 4.80 -13.36
N ASP A 466 2.06 5.32 -14.59
CA ASP A 466 1.05 6.35 -14.93
C ASP A 466 -0.39 5.85 -14.74
N ALA A 467 -0.69 4.60 -15.11
CA ALA A 467 -2.00 4.00 -14.87
C ALA A 467 -2.30 3.80 -13.38
N SER A 468 -1.29 3.45 -12.58
CA SER A 468 -1.40 3.34 -11.12
C SER A 468 -1.67 4.67 -10.46
N GLN A 469 -0.94 5.72 -10.86
CA GLN A 469 -1.13 7.05 -10.33
C GLN A 469 -2.53 7.60 -10.68
N LYS A 470 -2.94 7.48 -11.94
CA LYS A 470 -4.31 7.84 -12.37
C LYS A 470 -5.40 7.04 -11.68
N PHE A 471 -5.13 5.77 -11.38
CA PHE A 471 -6.06 4.95 -10.61
C PHE A 471 -6.19 5.43 -9.16
N SER A 472 -5.06 5.73 -8.52
CA SER A 472 -5.03 6.31 -7.17
C SER A 472 -5.78 7.63 -7.10
N GLU A 473 -5.56 8.53 -8.07
CA GLU A 473 -6.27 9.81 -8.17
C GLU A 473 -7.79 9.61 -8.33
N ARG A 474 -8.22 8.77 -9.27
CA ARG A 474 -9.65 8.46 -9.47
C ARG A 474 -10.29 7.79 -8.27
N ALA A 475 -9.56 6.92 -7.57
CA ALA A 475 -10.06 6.28 -6.36
C ALA A 475 -10.25 7.32 -5.23
N SER A 476 -9.31 8.25 -5.08
CA SER A 476 -9.41 9.36 -4.13
C SER A 476 -10.58 10.30 -4.47
N GLU A 477 -10.76 10.65 -5.75
CA GLU A 477 -11.88 11.49 -6.20
C GLU A 477 -13.23 10.81 -5.94
N ALA A 478 -13.35 9.51 -6.24
CA ALA A 478 -14.56 8.73 -5.99
C ALA A 478 -14.88 8.65 -4.48
N GLU A 479 -13.86 8.49 -3.63
CA GLU A 479 -14.03 8.49 -2.18
C GLU A 479 -14.47 9.86 -1.65
N GLN A 480 -13.94 10.95 -2.20
CA GLN A 480 -14.36 12.31 -1.83
C GLN A 480 -15.80 12.59 -2.26
N GLN A 481 -16.18 12.24 -3.49
CA GLN A 481 -17.56 12.34 -3.98
C GLN A 481 -18.53 11.52 -3.12
N TRP A 482 -18.09 10.36 -2.65
CA TRP A 482 -18.86 9.53 -1.73
C TRP A 482 -19.08 10.21 -0.38
N GLN A 483 -18.04 10.79 0.21
CA GLN A 483 -18.17 11.53 1.48
C GLN A 483 -19.12 12.74 1.34
N GLU A 484 -19.01 13.50 0.25
CA GLU A 484 -19.91 14.63 -0.03
C GLU A 484 -21.37 14.18 -0.18
N LYS A 485 -21.62 13.11 -0.95
CA LYS A 485 -22.97 12.55 -1.12
C LYS A 485 -23.54 12.02 0.20
N ARG A 486 -22.70 11.43 1.06
CA ARG A 486 -23.11 10.94 2.38
C ARG A 486 -23.49 12.09 3.33
N GLU A 487 -22.77 13.20 3.30
CA GLU A 487 -23.14 14.39 4.09
C GLU A 487 -24.42 15.05 3.57
N LEU A 488 -24.61 15.12 2.23
CA LEU A 488 -25.87 15.57 1.64
C LEU A 488 -27.07 14.72 2.07
N LEU A 489 -26.95 13.39 2.05
CA LEU A 489 -28.02 12.48 2.52
C LEU A 489 -28.30 12.62 4.03
N LYS A 490 -27.29 12.97 4.84
CA LYS A 490 -27.49 13.26 6.26
C LYS A 490 -28.23 14.59 6.46
N GLU A 491 -27.90 15.60 5.66
CA GLU A 491 -28.57 16.90 5.71
C GLU A 491 -30.03 16.79 5.25
N GLU A 492 -30.29 16.07 4.15
CA GLU A 492 -31.63 15.76 3.67
C GLU A 492 -32.45 15.05 4.75
N ARG A 493 -31.90 14.04 5.44
CA ARG A 493 -32.56 13.40 6.59
C ARG A 493 -32.89 14.37 7.71
N ARG A 494 -31.97 15.27 8.09
CA ARG A 494 -32.26 16.28 9.13
C ARG A 494 -33.40 17.18 8.71
N THR A 495 -33.43 17.62 7.45
CA THR A 495 -34.52 18.47 6.95
C THR A 495 -35.86 17.73 6.88
N ASN A 496 -35.86 16.45 6.50
CA ASN A 496 -37.07 15.63 6.51
C ASN A 496 -37.58 15.37 7.93
N GLU A 497 -36.70 15.04 8.87
CA GLU A 497 -37.06 14.89 10.28
C GLU A 497 -37.62 16.19 10.88
N GLU A 498 -37.03 17.34 10.57
CA GLU A 498 -37.54 18.65 10.99
C GLU A 498 -38.90 18.94 10.38
N GLY A 499 -39.09 18.67 9.08
CA GLY A 499 -40.37 18.81 8.40
C GLY A 499 -41.46 17.90 8.98
N ILE A 500 -41.13 16.64 9.31
CA ILE A 500 -42.03 15.73 10.02
C ILE A 500 -42.40 16.30 11.40
N ARG A 501 -41.42 16.81 12.17
CA ARG A 501 -41.68 17.42 13.49
C ARG A 501 -42.55 18.68 13.39
N GLU A 502 -42.37 19.51 12.37
CA GLU A 502 -43.23 20.68 12.14
C GLU A 502 -44.65 20.26 11.78
N ARG A 503 -44.82 19.35 10.81
CA ARG A 503 -46.14 18.80 10.46
C ARG A 503 -46.84 18.16 11.68
N MET A 504 -46.09 17.51 12.56
CA MET A 504 -46.60 16.99 13.83
C MET A 504 -47.08 18.11 14.78
N LYS A 505 -46.35 19.22 14.88
CA LYS A 505 -46.77 20.36 15.71
C LYS A 505 -48.02 21.01 15.14
N GLU A 506 -48.06 21.24 13.83
CA GLU A 506 -49.22 21.80 13.14
C GLU A 506 -50.46 20.90 13.29
N GLY A 507 -50.30 19.59 13.10
CA GLY A 507 -51.38 18.61 13.31
C GLY A 507 -51.90 18.62 14.76
N LYS A 508 -50.99 18.66 15.75
CA LYS A 508 -51.37 18.78 17.18
C LYS A 508 -52.10 20.09 17.48
N GLU A 509 -51.76 21.19 16.81
CA GLU A 509 -52.45 22.47 16.97
C GLU A 509 -53.82 22.47 16.29
N ALA A 510 -53.93 21.95 15.07
CA ALA A 510 -55.17 21.81 14.31
C ALA A 510 -56.21 21.00 15.08
N ILE A 511 -55.83 19.84 15.62
CA ILE A 511 -56.70 18.98 16.44
C ILE A 511 -57.14 19.72 17.71
N ARG A 512 -56.23 20.46 18.38
CA ARG A 512 -56.61 21.28 19.55
C ARG A 512 -57.63 22.36 19.18
N THR A 513 -57.52 22.98 18.01
CA THR A 513 -58.47 24.00 17.55
C THR A 513 -59.83 23.40 17.21
N GLU A 514 -59.87 22.34 16.39
CA GLU A 514 -61.13 21.64 16.06
C GLU A 514 -61.84 21.16 17.32
N TRP A 515 -61.09 20.62 18.29
CA TRP A 515 -61.68 20.15 19.52
C TRP A 515 -62.19 21.27 20.43
N LYS A 516 -61.54 22.43 20.42
CA LYS A 516 -62.08 23.63 21.10
C LYS A 516 -63.36 24.13 20.44
N GLU A 517 -63.51 23.99 19.13
CA GLU A 517 -64.75 24.34 18.43
C GLU A 517 -65.86 23.33 18.71
N PHE A 518 -65.54 22.03 18.69
CA PHE A 518 -66.46 20.97 19.06
C PHE A 518 -66.99 21.12 20.49
N LEU A 519 -66.15 21.52 21.44
CA LEU A 519 -66.58 21.74 22.83
C LEU A 519 -67.46 22.99 23.01
N LYS A 520 -67.49 23.91 22.03
CA LYS A 520 -68.38 25.08 22.05
C LYS A 520 -69.74 24.78 21.42
N THR A 521 -69.88 23.64 20.74
CA THR A 521 -71.15 23.25 20.14
C THR A 521 -72.02 22.66 21.26
N ASP A 522 -73.07 23.38 21.64
CA ASP A 522 -74.08 22.87 22.58
C ASP A 522 -74.82 21.71 21.90
N PHE A 523 -74.44 20.47 22.23
CA PHE A 523 -75.13 19.30 21.73
C PHE A 523 -76.52 19.22 22.35
N ASP A 524 -77.58 19.24 21.53
CA ASP A 524 -78.92 18.91 21.99
C ASP A 524 -78.89 17.47 22.53
N PRO A 525 -79.32 17.22 23.78
CA PRO A 525 -79.35 15.89 24.38
C PRO A 525 -80.05 14.82 23.51
N LYS A 526 -80.97 15.23 22.63
CA LYS A 526 -81.60 14.32 21.64
C LYS A 526 -80.66 13.92 20.52
N GLU A 527 -79.89 14.84 19.96
CA GLU A 527 -78.88 14.54 18.92
C GLU A 527 -77.74 13.70 19.50
N LEU A 528 -77.33 13.96 20.75
CA LEU A 528 -76.32 13.16 21.43
C LEU A 528 -76.77 11.71 21.62
N LYS A 529 -78.04 11.49 21.98
CA LYS A 529 -78.62 10.14 22.04
C LYS A 529 -78.68 9.48 20.67
N MET A 530 -79.05 10.22 19.64
CA MET A 530 -79.15 9.69 18.27
C MET A 530 -77.77 9.27 17.75
N MET A 531 -76.75 10.12 17.92
CA MET A 531 -75.35 9.81 17.59
C MET A 531 -74.78 8.66 18.44
N GLN A 532 -75.20 8.52 19.70
CA GLN A 532 -74.80 7.39 20.54
C GLN A 532 -75.43 6.09 20.05
N GLU A 533 -76.70 6.11 19.65
CA GLU A 533 -77.42 4.95 19.10
C GLU A 533 -76.86 4.54 17.72
N GLU A 534 -76.59 5.52 16.86
CA GLU A 534 -75.97 5.33 15.54
C GLU A 534 -74.57 4.76 15.65
N ARG A 535 -73.71 5.34 16.52
CA ARG A 535 -72.39 4.73 16.81
C ARG A 535 -72.50 3.35 17.45
N ARG A 536 -73.55 3.06 18.21
CA ARG A 536 -73.78 1.73 18.77
C ARG A 536 -74.12 0.71 17.68
N MET A 537 -74.86 1.13 16.66
CA MET A 537 -75.18 0.30 15.50
C MET A 537 -73.95 0.10 14.62
N GLU A 538 -73.21 1.17 14.30
CA GLU A 538 -71.94 1.08 13.54
C GLU A 538 -70.90 0.21 14.25
N GLN A 539 -70.74 0.36 15.58
CA GLN A 539 -69.85 -0.51 16.35
C GLN A 539 -70.31 -1.96 16.33
N LYS A 540 -71.62 -2.22 16.31
CA LYS A 540 -72.16 -3.58 16.26
C LYS A 540 -71.93 -4.21 14.88
N ASP A 541 -72.13 -3.45 13.81
CA ASP A 541 -71.88 -3.91 12.44
C ASP A 541 -70.39 -4.14 12.19
N LEU A 542 -69.50 -3.26 12.71
CA LEU A 542 -68.05 -3.48 12.69
C LEU A 542 -67.62 -4.70 13.51
N LEU A 543 -68.27 -4.95 14.66
CA LEU A 543 -68.01 -6.13 15.48
C LEU A 543 -68.54 -7.42 14.84
N GLU A 544 -69.61 -7.37 14.06
CA GLU A 544 -70.11 -8.52 13.29
C GLU A 544 -69.24 -8.78 12.06
N GLY A 545 -68.85 -7.74 11.30
CA GLY A 545 -67.90 -7.85 10.19
C GLY A 545 -66.52 -8.36 10.62
N ALA A 546 -65.98 -7.83 11.72
CA ALA A 546 -64.71 -8.31 12.27
C ALA A 546 -64.80 -9.74 12.82
N LYS A 547 -65.98 -10.25 13.19
CA LYS A 547 -66.15 -11.67 13.55
C LYS A 547 -66.16 -12.55 12.32
N GLU A 548 -66.78 -12.11 11.23
CA GLU A 548 -66.80 -12.84 9.95
C GLU A 548 -65.39 -12.90 9.33
N GLU A 549 -64.68 -11.76 9.27
CA GLU A 549 -63.30 -11.69 8.77
C GLU A 549 -62.34 -12.53 9.65
N ARG A 550 -62.52 -12.51 10.98
CA ARG A 550 -61.73 -13.34 11.90
C ARG A 550 -62.05 -14.83 11.77
N THR A 551 -63.22 -15.22 11.28
CA THR A 551 -63.49 -16.63 10.94
C THR A 551 -62.87 -17.02 9.61
N GLU A 552 -62.83 -16.13 8.63
CA GLU A 552 -62.23 -16.36 7.32
C GLU A 552 -60.69 -16.49 7.43
N VAL A 553 -60.03 -15.52 8.07
CA VAL A 553 -58.58 -15.55 8.36
C VAL A 553 -58.20 -16.79 9.18
N ARG A 554 -59.08 -17.24 10.09
CA ARG A 554 -58.82 -18.45 10.89
C ARG A 554 -58.90 -19.74 10.07
N GLU A 555 -59.74 -19.81 9.04
CA GLU A 555 -59.79 -20.97 8.14
C GLU A 555 -58.62 -20.93 7.13
N GLU A 556 -58.27 -19.77 6.58
CA GLU A 556 -57.08 -19.61 5.73
C GLU A 556 -55.78 -19.95 6.50
N PHE A 557 -55.66 -19.48 7.74
CA PHE A 557 -54.50 -19.81 8.58
C PHE A 557 -54.41 -21.30 8.92
N LYS A 558 -55.55 -21.99 9.08
CA LYS A 558 -55.57 -23.45 9.27
C LYS A 558 -55.13 -24.19 8.02
N GLU A 559 -55.52 -23.74 6.83
CA GLU A 559 -55.07 -24.32 5.56
C GLU A 559 -53.57 -24.11 5.36
N GLY A 560 -53.06 -22.89 5.54
CA GLY A 560 -51.62 -22.60 5.43
C GLY A 560 -50.76 -23.34 6.45
N MET A 561 -51.22 -23.48 7.69
CA MET A 561 -50.55 -24.30 8.72
C MET A 561 -50.59 -25.81 8.40
N GLY A 562 -51.54 -26.26 7.58
CA GLY A 562 -51.59 -27.61 7.05
C GLY A 562 -50.47 -27.87 6.04
N GLU A 563 -50.27 -26.95 5.11
CA GLU A 563 -49.22 -27.01 4.08
C GLU A 563 -47.81 -26.97 4.69
N ILE A 564 -47.57 -26.03 5.62
CA ILE A 564 -46.29 -25.90 6.33
C ILE A 564 -45.97 -27.17 7.14
N LYS A 565 -46.99 -27.83 7.72
CA LYS A 565 -46.80 -29.09 8.45
C LYS A 565 -46.40 -30.24 7.54
N GLU A 566 -46.93 -30.32 6.32
CA GLU A 566 -46.51 -31.33 5.34
C GLU A 566 -45.13 -31.04 4.74
N GLU A 567 -44.80 -29.78 4.42
CA GLU A 567 -43.43 -29.42 4.00
C GLU A 567 -42.38 -29.75 5.06
N ARG A 568 -42.66 -29.41 6.32
CA ARG A 568 -41.75 -29.70 7.44
C ARG A 568 -41.64 -31.19 7.72
N LYS A 569 -42.62 -31.99 7.31
CA LYS A 569 -42.59 -33.46 7.40
C LYS A 569 -41.78 -34.06 6.26
N MET A 570 -41.92 -33.55 5.03
CA MET A 570 -41.07 -33.94 3.90
C MET A 570 -39.59 -33.63 4.16
N MET A 571 -39.29 -32.41 4.62
CA MET A 571 -37.91 -31.99 4.94
C MET A 571 -37.29 -32.79 6.10
N LYS A 572 -38.11 -33.27 7.05
CA LYS A 572 -37.65 -34.16 8.13
C LYS A 572 -37.38 -35.60 7.68
N GLU A 573 -38.10 -36.08 6.67
CA GLU A 573 -37.86 -37.40 6.06
C GLU A 573 -36.60 -37.34 5.17
N GLU A 574 -36.43 -36.28 4.38
CA GLU A 574 -35.23 -36.03 3.57
C GLU A 574 -33.96 -35.91 4.44
N MET A 575 -34.02 -35.10 5.50
CA MET A 575 -32.90 -35.02 6.46
C MET A 575 -32.65 -36.31 7.24
N LYS A 576 -33.61 -37.23 7.32
CA LYS A 576 -33.40 -38.56 7.93
C LYS A 576 -32.61 -39.48 6.99
N GLU A 577 -32.80 -39.36 5.67
CA GLU A 577 -32.06 -40.12 4.67
C GLU A 577 -30.63 -39.59 4.46
N GLU A 578 -30.40 -38.28 4.54
CA GLU A 578 -29.07 -37.69 4.32
C GLU A 578 -28.15 -37.77 5.55
N ARG A 579 -28.72 -37.77 6.76
CA ARG A 579 -27.95 -37.83 8.02
C ARG A 579 -26.96 -38.99 8.17
N PRO A 580 -27.24 -40.22 7.72
CA PRO A 580 -26.27 -41.31 7.80
C PRO A 580 -25.08 -41.08 6.86
N MET A 581 -25.28 -40.54 5.65
CA MET A 581 -24.18 -40.30 4.70
C MET A 581 -23.21 -39.23 5.22
N MET A 582 -23.74 -38.11 5.72
CA MET A 582 -22.92 -37.02 6.28
C MET A 582 -22.14 -37.44 7.54
N LYS A 583 -22.68 -38.38 8.33
CA LYS A 583 -22.00 -38.90 9.52
C LYS A 583 -20.88 -39.90 9.19
N GLU A 584 -20.96 -40.57 8.06
CA GLU A 584 -19.95 -41.52 7.60
C GLU A 584 -18.75 -40.77 7.01
N GLU A 585 -19.00 -39.72 6.22
CA GLU A 585 -17.99 -38.81 5.65
C GLU A 585 -17.17 -38.08 6.74
N ILE A 586 -17.85 -37.51 7.76
CA ILE A 586 -17.17 -36.84 8.89
C ILE A 586 -16.37 -37.83 9.77
N ARG A 587 -16.72 -39.13 9.74
CA ARG A 587 -16.02 -40.16 10.53
C ARG A 587 -14.71 -40.62 9.87
N GLU A 588 -14.62 -40.53 8.54
CA GLU A 588 -13.42 -40.91 7.79
C GLU A 588 -12.36 -39.79 7.72
N GLU A 589 -12.76 -38.51 7.75
CA GLU A 589 -11.80 -37.39 7.65
C GLU A 589 -11.15 -36.97 8.98
N ARG A 590 -11.82 -37.22 10.11
CA ARG A 590 -11.36 -36.78 11.44
C ARG A 590 -9.99 -37.28 11.91
N PRO A 591 -9.51 -38.49 11.58
CA PRO A 591 -8.19 -38.93 12.01
C PRO A 591 -7.04 -38.30 11.18
N MET A 592 -7.28 -37.80 9.96
CA MET A 592 -6.19 -37.29 9.10
C MET A 592 -5.80 -35.83 9.35
N MET A 593 -6.64 -35.01 9.99
CA MET A 593 -6.31 -33.59 10.28
C MET A 593 -5.43 -33.40 11.53
N LYS A 594 -5.53 -34.29 12.52
CA LYS A 594 -4.77 -34.10 13.78
C LYS A 594 -3.27 -34.38 13.65
N ASP A 595 -2.90 -35.27 12.74
CA ASP A 595 -1.50 -35.65 12.54
C ASP A 595 -0.77 -34.62 11.66
N LYS A 596 -1.46 -34.02 10.67
CA LYS A 596 -0.89 -32.97 9.80
C LYS A 596 -0.55 -31.68 10.57
N ASP A 597 -1.45 -31.22 11.45
CA ASP A 597 -1.21 -30.01 12.25
C ASP A 597 -0.06 -30.17 13.26
N SER A 598 0.19 -31.41 13.71
CA SER A 598 1.30 -31.74 14.61
C SER A 598 2.63 -31.78 13.85
N GLU A 599 2.65 -32.37 12.66
CA GLU A 599 3.83 -32.48 11.80
C GLU A 599 4.28 -31.09 11.30
N GLU A 600 3.34 -30.26 10.83
CA GLU A 600 3.63 -28.90 10.36
C GLU A 600 4.18 -28.00 11.49
N ARG A 601 3.66 -28.14 12.72
CA ARG A 601 4.21 -27.42 13.89
C ARG A 601 5.63 -27.87 14.21
N SER A 602 5.93 -29.16 14.08
CA SER A 602 7.27 -29.69 14.34
C SER A 602 8.28 -29.24 13.29
N GLU A 603 7.86 -29.10 12.04
CA GLU A 603 8.71 -28.66 10.93
C GLU A 603 8.99 -27.15 10.99
N LYS A 604 7.98 -26.33 11.31
CA LYS A 604 8.17 -24.90 11.58
C LYS A 604 9.12 -24.64 12.76
N GLN A 605 9.09 -25.51 13.78
CA GLN A 605 9.99 -25.40 14.92
C GLN A 605 11.43 -25.76 14.56
N ARG A 606 11.63 -26.78 13.70
CA ARG A 606 12.96 -27.14 13.17
C ARG A 606 13.57 -26.03 12.31
N MET A 607 12.78 -25.41 11.42
CA MET A 607 13.29 -24.30 10.60
C MET A 607 13.72 -23.10 11.46
N LYS A 608 12.95 -22.76 12.51
CA LYS A 608 13.34 -21.70 13.45
C LYS A 608 14.63 -22.02 14.23
N GLU A 609 14.81 -23.28 14.62
CA GLU A 609 16.05 -23.70 15.30
C GLU A 609 17.26 -23.64 14.34
N GLU A 610 17.07 -23.97 13.07
CA GLU A 610 18.13 -23.92 12.05
C GLU A 610 18.50 -22.50 11.66
N GLU A 611 17.52 -21.59 11.49
CA GLU A 611 17.77 -20.15 11.31
C GLU A 611 18.55 -19.55 12.48
N MET A 612 18.15 -19.87 13.71
CA MET A 612 18.84 -19.37 14.90
C MET A 612 20.27 -19.93 15.00
N ARG A 613 20.49 -21.16 14.55
CA ARG A 613 21.83 -21.76 14.48
C ARG A 613 22.72 -21.06 13.45
N MET A 614 22.20 -20.79 12.25
CA MET A 614 22.92 -20.02 11.22
C MET A 614 23.27 -18.61 11.70
N PHE A 615 22.35 -17.96 12.42
CA PHE A 615 22.58 -16.63 12.98
C PHE A 615 23.72 -16.62 14.01
N ILE A 616 23.76 -17.60 14.91
CA ILE A 616 24.84 -17.76 15.90
C ILE A 616 26.17 -18.01 15.20
N GLU A 617 26.20 -18.88 14.19
CA GLU A 617 27.42 -19.21 13.45
C GLU A 617 27.99 -18.00 12.69
N LYS A 618 27.11 -17.22 12.03
CA LYS A 618 27.51 -15.99 11.34
C LYS A 618 28.06 -14.93 12.31
N ARG A 619 27.44 -14.78 13.48
CA ARG A 619 27.93 -13.88 14.53
C ARG A 619 29.33 -14.30 15.02
N ASP A 620 29.54 -15.60 15.21
CA ASP A 620 30.83 -16.12 15.68
C ASP A 620 31.92 -16.02 14.60
N GLN A 621 31.58 -16.03 13.31
CA GLN A 621 32.51 -15.73 12.20
C GLN A 621 32.94 -14.26 12.23
N LEU A 622 31.99 -13.32 12.36
CA LEU A 622 32.31 -11.89 12.44
C LEU A 622 33.22 -11.57 13.62
N LEU A 623 32.96 -12.16 14.80
CA LEU A 623 33.82 -11.99 15.98
C LEU A 623 35.22 -12.58 15.80
N LYS A 624 35.41 -13.58 14.92
CA LYS A 624 36.73 -14.12 14.59
C LYS A 624 37.48 -13.20 13.62
N GLU A 625 36.79 -12.59 12.67
CA GLU A 625 37.38 -11.62 11.74
C GLU A 625 37.83 -10.36 12.47
N GLU A 626 37.00 -9.84 13.37
CA GLU A 626 37.31 -8.68 14.20
C GLU A 626 38.55 -8.93 15.10
N ARG A 627 38.69 -10.14 15.66
CA ARG A 627 39.92 -10.53 16.38
C ARG A 627 41.15 -10.61 15.49
N LYS A 628 41.02 -11.17 14.29
CA LYS A 628 42.13 -11.23 13.32
C LYS A 628 42.59 -9.84 12.89
N GLU A 629 41.67 -8.88 12.85
CA GLU A 629 41.99 -7.50 12.51
C GLU A 629 42.68 -6.76 13.66
N MET A 630 42.25 -6.99 14.90
CA MET A 630 42.92 -6.44 16.08
C MET A 630 44.32 -7.03 16.34
N ASP A 631 44.58 -8.27 15.93
CA ASP A 631 45.88 -8.92 16.08
C ASP A 631 46.87 -8.56 14.95
N LYS A 632 46.51 -7.71 13.98
CA LYS A 632 47.47 -7.21 12.97
C LYS A 632 48.49 -6.28 13.65
N PRO A 633 49.80 -6.63 13.68
CA PRO A 633 50.80 -5.78 14.29
C PRO A 633 50.88 -4.45 13.55
N THR A 634 50.65 -3.36 14.27
CA THR A 634 50.78 -1.99 13.76
C THR A 634 52.26 -1.70 13.57
N GLU A 635 52.79 -1.90 12.36
CA GLU A 635 54.13 -1.46 11.98
C GLU A 635 54.17 0.07 11.90
N THR A 636 54.41 0.73 13.03
CA THR A 636 54.82 2.14 13.04
C THR A 636 56.32 2.20 12.75
N SER A 637 56.69 2.41 11.48
CA SER A 637 58.05 2.76 11.08
C SER A 637 58.35 4.21 11.49
N TYR A 638 59.09 4.40 12.57
CA TYR A 638 59.74 5.68 12.84
C TYR A 638 61.06 5.77 12.05
N PRO A 639 61.35 6.89 11.37
CA PRO A 639 62.63 7.08 10.68
C PRO A 639 63.75 7.41 11.69
N PRO A 640 65.01 7.05 11.39
CA PRO A 640 66.13 7.26 12.30
C PRO A 640 66.58 8.73 12.35
N GLU A 641 66.77 9.23 13.56
CA GLU A 641 67.33 10.56 13.86
C GLU A 641 68.76 10.72 13.36
N ASN A 642 68.98 11.75 12.53
CA ASN A 642 70.31 12.26 12.22
C ASN A 642 70.83 13.14 13.38
N ARG A 643 71.96 12.73 13.96
CA ARG A 643 72.80 13.57 14.83
C ARG A 643 73.60 14.55 13.97
N GLY A 644 73.62 15.83 14.36
CA GLY A 644 74.53 16.81 13.77
C GLY A 644 74.42 18.22 14.33
N GLU A 645 75.31 18.52 15.28
CA GLU A 645 76.04 19.78 15.45
C GLU A 645 75.46 20.95 16.28
N ASP A 646 76.37 21.44 17.13
CA ASP A 646 76.32 22.53 18.09
C ASP A 646 76.09 23.90 17.46
N MET A 647 75.33 24.78 18.13
CA MET A 647 75.75 26.16 18.43
C MET A 647 74.83 26.84 19.46
N PRO A 648 75.35 27.75 20.32
CA PRO A 648 74.56 28.41 21.36
C PRO A 648 74.21 29.86 20.98
N VAL A 649 72.93 30.22 20.99
CA VAL A 649 72.52 31.64 20.95
C VAL A 649 71.42 31.92 21.96
N LYS A 650 71.69 32.96 22.75
CA LYS A 650 70.89 33.55 23.82
C LYS A 650 69.67 34.32 23.29
N GLN A 651 68.69 34.42 24.20
CA GLN A 651 67.82 35.57 24.48
C GLN A 651 66.46 35.73 23.76
N LEU A 652 65.50 36.08 24.64
CA LEU A 652 64.27 36.88 24.47
C LEU A 652 62.95 36.12 24.17
N ILE A 653 62.31 35.72 25.28
CA ILE A 653 60.87 35.44 25.37
C ILE A 653 60.16 36.73 25.84
N PRO A 654 59.15 37.27 25.12
CA PRO A 654 58.17 38.15 25.70
C PRO A 654 57.00 37.34 26.28
N ARG A 655 56.66 37.62 27.53
CA ARG A 655 55.44 37.16 28.20
C ARG A 655 54.20 37.74 27.53
N TYR A 656 53.21 36.88 27.26
CA TYR A 656 51.80 37.28 27.17
C TYR A 656 50.96 36.48 28.18
N PRO A 657 49.84 37.04 28.68
CA PRO A 657 49.16 36.59 29.88
C PRO A 657 48.13 35.50 29.59
N SER A 658 48.02 34.57 30.54
CA SER A 658 46.99 33.54 30.62
C SER A 658 45.59 34.16 30.59
N ARG A 659 44.72 33.60 29.76
CA ARG A 659 43.26 33.76 29.84
C ARG A 659 42.64 32.40 30.15
N ASP A 660 41.78 32.43 31.15
CA ASP A 660 41.03 31.32 31.72
C ASP A 660 40.16 30.58 30.68
N ILE A 661 40.23 29.25 30.70
CA ILE A 661 39.24 28.36 30.09
C ILE A 661 38.75 27.41 31.20
N PRO A 662 37.45 27.33 31.48
CA PRO A 662 36.92 26.50 32.56
C PRO A 662 36.86 25.02 32.15
N ASP A 663 37.32 24.17 33.06
CA ASP A 663 37.15 22.72 33.06
C ASP A 663 35.65 22.35 32.96
N ARG A 664 35.29 21.61 31.89
CA ARG A 664 34.06 20.80 31.86
C ARG A 664 34.44 19.33 31.95
N ARG A 665 34.28 18.76 33.15
CA ARG A 665 34.12 17.31 33.35
C ARG A 665 32.77 16.86 32.79
N PRO A 666 32.68 15.71 32.11
CA PRO A 666 31.43 15.00 31.93
C PRO A 666 31.08 14.24 33.22
N GLU A 667 29.86 14.42 33.70
CA GLU A 667 29.28 13.62 34.79
C GLU A 667 28.88 12.23 34.26
N GLU A 668 29.44 11.18 34.88
CA GLU A 668 28.94 9.81 34.80
C GLU A 668 27.62 9.69 35.58
N THR A 669 26.53 9.37 34.88
CA THR A 669 25.28 8.93 35.51
C THR A 669 25.32 7.43 35.79
N ARG A 670 25.54 7.10 37.07
CA ARG A 670 25.27 5.77 37.65
C ARG A 670 23.79 5.42 37.52
N TYR A 671 23.46 4.41 36.71
CA TYR A 671 22.22 3.64 36.89
C TYR A 671 22.37 2.74 38.12
N LYS A 672 21.43 2.85 39.06
CA LYS A 672 21.27 1.93 40.19
C LYS A 672 20.24 0.86 39.82
N ASP A 673 20.59 -0.39 40.02
CA ASP A 673 19.69 -1.54 39.93
C ASP A 673 18.53 -1.43 40.94
N PRO A 674 17.32 -1.92 40.61
CA PRO A 674 16.23 -2.07 41.57
C PRO A 674 16.43 -3.30 42.48
N PRO A 675 15.94 -3.27 43.74
CA PRO A 675 16.11 -4.37 44.69
C PRO A 675 15.16 -5.53 44.42
N PRO A 676 15.48 -6.75 44.90
CA PRO A 676 14.65 -7.93 44.72
C PRO A 676 13.44 -7.86 45.66
N THR A 677 12.27 -8.26 45.15
CA THR A 677 11.08 -8.47 45.98
C THR A 677 11.00 -9.94 46.37
N ASP A 678 11.23 -10.19 47.66
CA ASP A 678 10.97 -11.46 48.33
C ASP A 678 9.45 -11.72 48.37
N ARG A 679 9.04 -12.88 47.87
CA ARG A 679 7.75 -13.49 48.20
C ARG A 679 7.90 -14.32 49.49
N PRO A 680 6.95 -14.23 50.42
CA PRO A 680 6.62 -15.36 51.26
C PRO A 680 5.23 -15.91 50.94
N SER A 681 5.16 -17.22 50.96
CA SER A 681 3.98 -18.06 50.96
C SER A 681 3.36 -18.17 52.37
N ASP A 682 2.09 -18.59 52.36
CA ASP A 682 1.36 -19.35 53.39
C ASP A 682 0.36 -18.67 54.34
N GLU A 683 -0.88 -19.15 54.17
CA GLU A 683 -1.89 -19.58 55.15
C GLU A 683 -2.80 -18.60 55.92
N LYS A 684 -4.10 -18.76 55.60
CA LYS A 684 -5.28 -19.02 56.46
C LYS A 684 -5.94 -17.90 57.29
N SER A 685 -7.25 -17.83 57.02
CA SER A 685 -8.39 -17.64 57.95
C SER A 685 -8.50 -16.34 58.75
N ALA A 686 -9.47 -15.49 58.37
CA ALA A 686 -10.58 -15.05 59.22
C ALA A 686 -11.39 -13.93 58.54
N SER A 687 -12.69 -14.15 58.33
CA SER A 687 -13.70 -13.08 58.47
C SER A 687 -13.92 -12.83 59.98
N PRO A 688 -14.56 -11.73 60.46
CA PRO A 688 -15.34 -10.71 59.76
C PRO A 688 -15.01 -9.25 60.20
N SER A 689 -15.55 -8.25 59.50
CA SER A 689 -16.26 -7.09 60.11
C SER A 689 -16.59 -6.04 59.04
N ARG A 690 -17.87 -5.72 58.99
CA ARG A 690 -18.53 -4.67 58.21
C ARG A 690 -18.17 -3.28 58.77
N PRO A 691 -17.85 -2.28 57.94
CA PRO A 691 -18.13 -0.90 58.28
C PRO A 691 -19.26 -0.34 57.44
N THR A 692 -19.97 0.54 58.12
CA THR A 692 -21.20 1.26 57.81
C THR A 692 -21.06 2.27 56.68
N ASP A 693 -22.23 2.57 56.11
CA ASP A 693 -22.58 3.68 55.24
C ASP A 693 -21.82 4.98 55.54
N GLU A 694 -21.19 5.56 54.51
CA GLU A 694 -21.10 7.01 54.36
C GLU A 694 -21.11 7.38 52.86
N LYS A 695 -22.20 8.03 52.45
CA LYS A 695 -22.43 8.61 51.13
C LYS A 695 -21.49 9.81 50.93
N PRO A 696 -20.75 9.93 49.81
CA PRO A 696 -20.07 11.18 49.48
C PRO A 696 -21.10 12.26 49.07
N PRO A 697 -20.87 13.54 49.43
CA PRO A 697 -21.78 14.64 49.08
C PRO A 697 -21.71 14.97 47.57
N PRO A 698 -22.79 15.51 46.98
CA PRO A 698 -22.82 15.85 45.57
C PRO A 698 -21.89 17.04 45.24
N PRO A 699 -21.33 17.08 44.02
CA PRO A 699 -20.48 18.18 43.59
C PRO A 699 -21.27 19.49 43.47
N LYS A 700 -20.66 20.58 43.96
CA LYS A 700 -21.19 21.94 43.91
C LYS A 700 -21.28 22.41 42.45
N ARG A 701 -22.45 22.95 42.07
CA ARG A 701 -22.67 23.65 40.79
C ARG A 701 -21.81 24.92 40.72
N PRO A 702 -21.17 25.23 39.57
CA PRO A 702 -20.63 26.55 39.32
C PRO A 702 -21.76 27.57 39.11
N ALA A 703 -21.49 28.79 39.55
CA ALA A 703 -22.41 29.91 39.60
C ALA A 703 -22.80 30.45 38.22
N ASP A 704 -23.98 31.07 38.19
CA ASP A 704 -24.59 31.76 37.07
C ASP A 704 -23.68 32.85 36.46
N GLU A 705 -23.27 32.67 35.20
CA GLU A 705 -22.85 33.79 34.34
C GLU A 705 -23.99 34.11 33.36
N LYS A 706 -24.53 35.32 33.51
CA LYS A 706 -25.52 35.92 32.60
C LYS A 706 -24.85 36.23 31.25
N PRO A 707 -25.51 35.95 30.11
CA PRO A 707 -25.06 36.45 28.82
C PRO A 707 -25.25 37.99 28.72
N PRO A 708 -24.35 38.70 28.03
CA PRO A 708 -24.48 40.14 27.80
C PRO A 708 -25.59 40.45 26.77
N PRO A 709 -26.22 41.65 26.85
CA PRO A 709 -27.29 42.03 25.93
C PRO A 709 -26.76 42.39 24.53
N PRO A 710 -27.57 42.21 23.47
CA PRO A 710 -27.20 42.60 22.12
C PRO A 710 -27.12 44.13 21.99
N ARG A 711 -26.03 44.61 21.39
CA ARG A 711 -25.87 46.02 21.01
C ARG A 711 -26.77 46.35 19.82
N ARG A 712 -27.67 47.31 20.04
CA ARG A 712 -28.24 48.18 18.99
C ARG A 712 -27.18 49.21 18.61
N ASP A 713 -26.92 49.37 17.32
CA ASP A 713 -26.48 50.65 16.77
C ASP A 713 -27.52 51.10 15.72
N GLU A 714 -28.22 52.16 16.09
CA GLU A 714 -28.83 53.16 15.21
C GLU A 714 -27.67 53.82 14.44
N GLY A 715 -27.72 54.31 13.21
CA GLY A 715 -28.79 54.87 12.41
C GLY A 715 -28.15 55.86 11.41
N GLN A 716 -28.64 55.82 10.17
CA GLN A 716 -28.92 56.95 9.25
C GLN A 716 -27.85 57.88 8.62
N SER A 717 -28.18 58.22 7.36
CA SER A 717 -27.84 59.41 6.53
C SER A 717 -26.51 59.36 5.76
N GLY A 718 -26.42 59.76 4.49
CA GLY A 718 -27.39 60.38 3.58
C GLY A 718 -26.80 60.58 2.16
N GLU A 719 -27.70 60.87 1.22
CA GLU A 719 -27.59 61.72 0.01
C GLU A 719 -26.25 61.90 -0.72
N THR A 720 -26.22 61.68 -2.05
CA THR A 720 -26.25 62.76 -3.06
C THR A 720 -26.14 62.24 -4.51
N ASN A 721 -26.80 63.00 -5.40
CA ASN A 721 -26.84 62.92 -6.87
C ASN A 721 -25.47 63.09 -7.55
N ILE A 722 -25.36 62.73 -8.84
CA ILE A 722 -25.15 63.67 -9.99
C ILE A 722 -24.82 62.92 -11.29
N GLU A 723 -25.51 63.33 -12.37
CA GLU A 723 -25.27 63.06 -13.79
C GLU A 723 -23.92 63.59 -14.30
N GLY A 724 -23.36 63.03 -15.37
CA GLY A 724 -22.27 63.70 -16.07
C GLY A 724 -21.73 63.01 -17.33
N ARG A 725 -22.19 63.49 -18.49
CA ARG A 725 -21.61 63.28 -19.84
C ARG A 725 -20.14 63.72 -19.93
N GLY A 726 -19.40 63.12 -20.86
CA GLY A 726 -18.19 63.72 -21.45
C GLY A 726 -17.70 62.99 -22.69
N GLU A 727 -17.96 63.55 -23.88
CA GLU A 727 -17.31 63.25 -25.16
C GLU A 727 -15.83 63.66 -25.14
N VAL A 728 -14.93 62.90 -25.79
CA VAL A 728 -13.71 63.44 -26.43
C VAL A 728 -13.40 62.64 -27.70
N LYS A 729 -13.26 63.39 -28.82
CA LYS A 729 -12.78 62.97 -30.15
C LYS A 729 -11.25 62.77 -30.17
N GLY A 730 -10.77 61.92 -31.07
CA GLY A 730 -9.38 61.96 -31.55
C GLY A 730 -9.08 60.89 -32.60
N ASP A 731 -9.04 61.29 -33.86
CA ASP A 731 -8.54 60.52 -35.01
C ASP A 731 -7.03 60.22 -34.87
N VAL A 732 -6.55 59.12 -35.48
CA VAL A 732 -5.33 59.04 -36.32
C VAL A 732 -5.22 57.62 -36.93
N GLN A 733 -5.04 57.58 -38.24
CA GLN A 733 -4.79 56.41 -39.11
C GLN A 733 -3.40 55.79 -38.88
N SER A 734 -3.25 54.48 -39.11
CA SER A 734 -2.23 53.93 -40.03
C SER A 734 -2.30 52.39 -40.11
N ASP A 735 -2.62 51.92 -41.30
CA ASP A 735 -2.27 50.68 -42.01
C ASP A 735 -1.47 49.57 -41.30
N ASN A 736 -1.99 48.34 -41.35
CA ASN A 736 -1.21 47.20 -41.86
C ASN A 736 -2.10 46.00 -42.22
N ASP A 737 -2.00 45.61 -43.49
CA ASP A 737 -2.59 44.45 -44.14
C ASP A 737 -1.93 43.12 -43.71
N GLY A 738 -2.70 42.03 -43.67
CA GLY A 738 -2.15 40.66 -43.81
C GLY A 738 -2.92 39.55 -43.07
N PRO A 739 -3.20 38.39 -43.69
CA PRO A 739 -4.45 37.67 -43.50
C PRO A 739 -4.42 36.51 -42.49
N ARG A 740 -5.56 36.33 -41.80
CA ARG A 740 -5.89 35.11 -41.03
C ARG A 740 -6.44 34.05 -41.98
N GLY A 741 -5.68 32.97 -42.18
CA GLY A 741 -6.19 31.71 -42.74
C GLY A 741 -6.83 30.88 -41.62
N GLY A 742 -8.16 30.85 -41.58
CA GLY A 742 -8.93 29.88 -40.79
C GLY A 742 -9.26 28.68 -41.67
N VAL A 743 -8.69 27.52 -41.34
CA VAL A 743 -9.08 26.23 -41.93
C VAL A 743 -10.20 25.65 -41.07
N GLN A 744 -11.40 25.58 -41.63
CA GLN A 744 -12.49 24.76 -41.11
C GLN A 744 -12.21 23.30 -41.46
N PHE A 745 -12.15 22.42 -40.47
CA PHE A 745 -12.30 20.98 -40.66
C PHE A 745 -13.74 20.62 -40.25
N GLU A 746 -14.55 20.29 -41.25
CA GLU A 746 -15.81 19.57 -41.06
C GLU A 746 -15.48 18.11 -40.72
N PHE A 747 -15.98 17.65 -39.57
CA PHE A 747 -15.96 16.23 -39.18
C PHE A 747 -17.38 15.70 -39.41
N GLU A 748 -17.60 14.99 -40.51
CA GLU A 748 -18.82 14.21 -40.74
C GLU A 748 -18.77 12.92 -39.90
N GLU A 749 -19.59 12.87 -38.85
CA GLU A 749 -19.93 11.62 -38.16
C GLU A 749 -20.91 10.80 -39.00
N LYS A 750 -20.44 9.66 -39.50
CA LYS A 750 -21.29 8.60 -40.06
C LYS A 750 -21.44 7.49 -39.02
N TRP A 751 -22.61 7.41 -38.40
CA TRP A 751 -23.04 6.26 -37.63
C TRP A 751 -23.70 5.25 -38.58
N GLU A 752 -23.07 4.11 -38.82
CA GLU A 752 -23.71 2.95 -39.45
C GLU A 752 -24.33 2.07 -38.37
N THR A 753 -25.66 2.04 -38.36
CA THR A 753 -26.49 1.07 -37.67
C THR A 753 -26.67 -0.16 -38.55
N THR A 754 -26.03 -1.27 -38.20
CA THR A 754 -26.43 -2.59 -38.71
C THR A 754 -27.20 -3.33 -37.62
N GLY A 755 -28.52 -3.28 -37.71
CA GLY A 755 -29.37 -4.33 -37.20
C GLY A 755 -29.60 -5.34 -38.33
N ASP A 756 -29.47 -6.62 -38.04
CA ASP A 756 -30.20 -7.65 -38.77
C ASP A 756 -30.57 -8.78 -37.81
N SER A 757 -31.86 -9.07 -37.82
CA SER A 757 -32.54 -10.22 -37.28
C SER A 757 -32.15 -11.50 -38.02
N TYR A 758 -31.83 -12.57 -37.29
CA TYR A 758 -32.36 -13.93 -37.49
C TYR A 758 -32.12 -14.79 -36.25
#